data_AF-A0A7W8MW82-F1
#
_entry.id   AF-A0A7W8MW82-F1
#
_cell.length_a   1.000
_cell.length_b   1.000
_cell.length_c   1.000
_cell.angle_alpha   90.00
_cell.angle_beta   90.00
_cell.angle_gamma   90.00
#
_symmetry.space_group_name_H-M   'P 1'
#
loop_
_entity.id
_entity.type
_entity.pdbx_description
1 polymer ?
#
loop_
_entity_poly.entity_id
_entity_poly.type
_entity_poly.pdbx_seq_one_letter_code
_entity_poly.pdbx_strand_id
1 'polypeptide(L)'
;MDFLIYFGVGGLDKVSSQYKDFKILENLVQKEKKFFSYFEKLLQENGVRYVVEILKNIGIGVNVYNNSRSNKLYERIIQKLREVAEKEDLKLVEEFEFQISILNLLFSSFYNQKIYKEINSEPNEFTLYGSIIALELLLRVIKDQVFNNGKNRALYPFEITIDRNYGRKIKNITKMSPNDQVEFIELVTQSSSKVIAFLQFYLCTGIEEIEINEEIPVEVIYKLLDHYRLIDIRTIIYDLFEDWKFNQYNISVNGKEISVFPVDKDEYKAKRISLNRFDLLRYKFMYRQNRATDIDHNSKFLPPKQFIDEIEVTDSIIAAQLFFSNDLDELCEKVIKDEEGKEKGKERVPLNCWIRAYNLIRKECETFLTSSLFPDSFSLNKWCLVKSKDDWIELFTKYGIPRDKASIIIKYLTFTRDSIDFFDCPFVKIKDRLILIPSLCARISASTSIISNLSKNDFNISFKGDNFEKTVRSAVEEKGIEPKKLYSIVKKEENKTDEYECDIAFYLGKDLYLCECKAFIQPKTSRGFFELEHKKKEALAQFKRISTYYEENIKVVNKELGMNEYKKPKNVYKILIITPMLGKEEQIDETTFIVDASAFKSFLDRQKPALIFNNKKYELRNTRFDQLFDGGISSKKLINYLKNPPLIALQKIRHYFVEQQVPIGDYTLNKLYSLKLFDDFVTYKNDNNDNLIKLIKYIQDLYSKA
;
A
#
# COMPACT_ATOMS: atom_id res chain seq x y z
N MET A 1 -5.60 -13.54 28.87
CA MET A 1 -6.96 -12.97 28.70
C MET A 1 -7.03 -11.59 29.37
N ASP A 2 -5.98 -10.76 29.26
CA ASP A 2 -5.90 -9.41 29.89
C ASP A 2 -5.18 -8.41 28.97
N PHE A 3 -5.57 -8.37 27.69
CA PHE A 3 -5.06 -7.38 26.72
C PHE A 3 -6.14 -6.41 26.19
N LEU A 4 -7.35 -6.48 26.75
CA LEU A 4 -8.53 -5.73 26.27
C LEU A 4 -9.00 -4.58 27.18
N ILE A 5 -8.25 -4.26 28.25
CA ILE A 5 -8.60 -3.16 29.17
C ILE A 5 -7.44 -2.15 29.22
N TYR A 6 -7.25 -1.41 28.13
CA TYR A 6 -6.50 -0.13 28.14
C TYR A 6 -7.20 0.89 27.23
N PHE A 7 -8.54 0.90 27.25
CA PHE A 7 -9.36 1.90 26.56
C PHE A 7 -9.77 3.03 27.53
N GLY A 8 -8.76 3.70 28.09
CA GLY A 8 -8.90 4.95 28.84
C GLY A 8 -8.12 6.08 28.17
N VAL A 9 -8.41 7.33 28.53
CA VAL A 9 -7.79 8.56 27.99
C VAL A 9 -6.24 8.47 27.94
N GLY A 10 -5.61 7.81 28.92
CA GLY A 10 -4.15 7.62 28.97
C GLY A 10 -3.56 6.68 27.90
N GLY A 11 -4.35 5.84 27.23
CA GLY A 11 -3.89 4.97 26.15
C GLY A 11 -3.75 5.68 24.80
N LEU A 12 -4.47 6.79 24.59
CA LEU A 12 -4.42 7.59 23.37
C LEU A 12 -3.19 8.51 23.35
N ASP A 13 -2.88 9.17 24.47
CA ASP A 13 -1.71 10.07 24.61
C ASP A 13 -0.38 9.31 24.52
N LYS A 14 -0.33 8.09 25.06
CA LYS A 14 0.86 7.23 25.03
C LYS A 14 1.23 6.78 23.62
N VAL A 15 0.26 6.53 22.75
CA VAL A 15 0.52 6.08 21.37
C VAL A 15 0.96 7.24 20.47
N SER A 16 0.45 8.46 20.73
CA SER A 16 0.86 9.65 19.97
C SER A 16 2.30 10.08 20.26
N SER A 17 2.70 10.01 21.54
CA SER A 17 4.10 10.23 21.93
C SER A 17 5.04 9.18 21.31
N GLN A 18 4.65 7.90 21.34
CA GLN A 18 5.47 6.82 20.77
C GLN A 18 5.80 7.01 19.28
N TYR A 19 4.81 7.39 18.47
CA TYR A 19 5.05 7.62 17.05
C TYR A 19 5.99 8.81 16.79
N LYS A 20 5.83 9.89 17.55
CA LYS A 20 6.70 11.07 17.46
C LYS A 20 8.14 10.72 17.82
N ASP A 21 8.34 9.98 18.92
CA ASP A 21 9.66 9.56 19.37
C ASP A 21 10.32 8.57 18.41
N PHE A 22 9.54 7.64 17.85
CA PHE A 22 9.96 6.78 16.75
C PHE A 22 10.52 7.59 15.57
N LYS A 23 9.77 8.59 15.06
CA LYS A 23 10.24 9.42 13.93
C LYS A 23 11.47 10.25 14.28
N ILE A 24 11.56 10.77 15.50
CA ILE A 24 12.74 11.54 15.96
C ILE A 24 13.96 10.63 15.98
N LEU A 25 13.91 9.48 16.65
CA LEU A 25 15.04 8.56 16.73
C LEU A 25 15.44 7.99 15.36
N GLU A 26 14.49 7.68 14.49
CA GLU A 26 14.75 7.23 13.11
C GLU A 26 15.59 8.27 12.35
N ASN A 27 15.25 9.56 12.47
CA ASN A 27 15.99 10.66 11.84
C ASN A 27 17.36 10.94 12.49
N LEU A 28 17.53 10.55 13.76
CA LEU A 28 18.77 10.76 14.50
C LEU A 28 19.75 9.59 14.39
N VAL A 29 19.37 8.43 13.84
CA VAL A 29 20.20 7.20 13.86
C VAL A 29 21.58 7.39 13.24
N GLN A 30 21.72 8.28 12.24
CA GLN A 30 23.01 8.61 11.60
C GLN A 30 23.82 9.67 12.37
N LYS A 31 23.23 10.27 13.42
CA LYS A 31 23.79 11.36 14.24
C LYS A 31 24.01 10.86 15.67
N GLU A 32 24.93 9.92 15.84
CA GLU A 32 25.16 9.13 17.07
C GLU A 32 25.09 9.93 18.38
N LYS A 33 25.78 11.08 18.48
CA LYS A 33 25.74 11.93 19.69
C LYS A 33 24.34 12.46 20.01
N LYS A 34 23.62 12.94 19.00
CA LYS A 34 22.25 13.47 19.15
C LYS A 34 21.27 12.34 19.44
N PHE A 35 21.45 11.19 18.80
CA PHE A 35 20.67 9.99 19.08
C PHE A 35 20.79 9.60 20.54
N PHE A 36 22.02 9.42 21.04
CA PHE A 36 22.24 8.90 22.39
C PHE A 36 21.70 9.86 23.46
N SER A 37 21.87 11.17 23.28
CA SER A 37 21.29 12.19 24.16
C SER A 37 19.75 12.12 24.21
N TYR A 38 19.09 11.92 23.07
CA TYR A 38 17.63 11.78 23.04
C TYR A 38 17.17 10.44 23.65
N PHE A 39 17.89 9.36 23.35
CA PHE A 39 17.65 8.03 23.93
C PHE A 39 17.74 8.03 25.46
N GLU A 40 18.79 8.61 26.04
CA GLU A 40 18.94 8.68 27.51
C GLU A 40 17.82 9.50 28.15
N LYS A 41 17.42 10.60 27.50
CA LYS A 41 16.26 11.39 27.95
C LYS A 41 14.99 10.54 27.96
N LEU A 42 14.69 9.82 26.87
CA LEU A 42 13.51 8.96 26.81
C LEU A 42 13.55 7.85 27.88
N LEU A 43 14.73 7.28 28.12
CA LEU A 43 14.92 6.22 29.11
C LEU A 43 14.65 6.73 30.53
N GLN A 44 15.10 7.94 30.85
CA GLN A 44 14.84 8.59 32.14
C GLN A 44 13.36 8.95 32.31
N GLU A 45 12.70 9.45 31.25
CA GLU A 45 11.33 9.94 31.33
C GLU A 45 10.26 8.83 31.28
N ASN A 46 10.53 7.73 30.56
CA ASN A 46 9.50 6.72 30.22
C ASN A 46 9.86 5.28 30.60
N GLY A 47 11.10 5.02 31.03
CA GLY A 47 11.56 3.69 31.44
C GLY A 47 11.91 2.72 30.29
N VAL A 48 12.44 1.55 30.66
CA VAL A 48 13.04 0.58 29.74
C VAL A 48 12.04 0.02 28.73
N ARG A 49 10.87 -0.45 29.19
CA ARG A 49 9.85 -1.03 28.30
C ARG A 49 9.47 -0.08 27.16
N TYR A 50 9.21 1.18 27.47
CA TYR A 50 8.84 2.17 26.45
C TYR A 50 9.95 2.36 25.41
N VAL A 51 11.19 2.52 25.89
CA VAL A 51 12.33 2.75 25.01
C VAL A 51 12.63 1.55 24.13
N VAL A 52 12.55 0.32 24.65
CA VAL A 52 12.74 -0.89 23.83
C VAL A 52 11.69 -0.99 22.72
N GLU A 53 10.43 -0.63 22.96
CA GLU A 53 9.42 -0.57 21.90
C GLU A 53 9.81 0.42 20.78
N ILE A 54 10.33 1.60 21.13
CA ILE A 54 10.78 2.59 20.14
C ILE A 54 12.03 2.12 19.39
N LEU A 55 13.01 1.53 20.09
CA LEU A 55 14.22 0.96 19.49
C LEU A 55 13.87 -0.17 18.51
N LYS A 56 12.86 -0.98 18.85
CA LYS A 56 12.32 -2.01 17.96
C LYS A 56 11.64 -1.39 16.73
N ASN A 57 10.83 -0.32 16.88
CA ASN A 57 10.19 0.38 15.76
C ASN A 57 11.21 0.96 14.75
N ILE A 58 12.39 1.41 15.20
CA ILE A 58 13.47 1.88 14.30
C ILE A 58 14.33 0.75 13.72
N GLY A 59 14.20 -0.48 14.23
CA GLY A 59 14.92 -1.65 13.75
C GLY A 59 16.40 -1.69 14.12
N ILE A 60 16.81 -1.04 15.22
CA ILE A 60 18.21 -0.96 15.62
C ILE A 60 18.79 -2.34 15.97
N GLY A 61 20.06 -2.58 15.63
CA GLY A 61 20.75 -3.85 15.87
C GLY A 61 20.54 -4.93 14.80
N VAL A 62 19.54 -4.78 13.92
CA VAL A 62 19.34 -5.71 12.80
C VAL A 62 20.17 -5.28 11.60
N ASN A 63 21.04 -6.18 11.15
CA ASN A 63 21.98 -5.97 10.06
C ASN A 63 21.43 -6.50 8.73
N VAL A 64 20.52 -5.74 8.13
CA VAL A 64 19.86 -6.10 6.86
C VAL A 64 20.85 -6.23 5.70
N TYR A 65 21.99 -5.52 5.72
CA TYR A 65 22.96 -5.45 4.61
C TYR A 65 24.31 -6.09 4.91
N ASN A 66 24.44 -6.79 6.04
CA ASN A 66 25.69 -7.37 6.52
C ASN A 66 26.85 -6.34 6.65
N ASN A 67 26.56 -5.09 7.08
CA ASN A 67 27.55 -4.04 7.32
C ASN A 67 27.75 -3.76 8.83
N SER A 68 28.98 -3.43 9.25
CA SER A 68 29.40 -3.48 10.67
C SER A 68 29.13 -2.19 11.48
N ARG A 69 28.66 -1.11 10.85
CA ARG A 69 28.61 0.23 11.46
C ARG A 69 27.48 0.40 12.49
N SER A 70 26.38 -0.34 12.38
CA SER A 70 25.24 -0.31 13.31
C SER A 70 25.52 -1.01 14.65
N ASN A 71 26.54 -1.88 14.72
CA ASN A 71 26.77 -2.74 15.88
C ASN A 71 27.27 -1.96 17.12
N LYS A 72 28.15 -0.97 16.94
CA LYS A 72 28.71 -0.21 18.07
C LYS A 72 27.66 0.63 18.82
N LEU A 73 26.77 1.30 18.08
CA LEU A 73 25.68 2.06 18.69
C LEU A 73 24.71 1.14 19.42
N TYR A 74 24.36 0.01 18.80
CA TYR A 74 23.51 -1.00 19.41
C TYR A 74 24.09 -1.56 20.72
N GLU A 75 25.36 -1.96 20.72
CA GLU A 75 26.06 -2.47 21.91
C GLU A 75 26.01 -1.47 23.08
N ARG A 76 26.28 -0.18 22.80
CA ARG A 76 26.20 0.90 23.80
C ARG A 76 24.78 1.07 24.37
N ILE A 77 23.76 0.94 23.52
CA ILE A 77 22.35 1.02 23.93
C ILE A 77 22.00 -0.14 24.84
N ILE A 78 22.34 -1.37 24.46
CA ILE A 78 22.07 -2.57 25.26
C ILE A 78 22.76 -2.49 26.63
N GLN A 79 24.03 -2.09 26.66
CA GLN A 79 24.75 -1.88 27.92
C GLN A 79 23.98 -0.90 28.83
N LYS A 80 23.55 0.24 28.27
CA LYS A 80 22.82 1.24 29.03
C LYS A 80 21.46 0.76 29.53
N LEU A 81 20.74 -0.02 28.72
CA LEU A 81 19.48 -0.63 29.13
C LEU A 81 19.71 -1.61 30.29
N ARG A 82 20.74 -2.45 30.24
CA ARG A 82 21.08 -3.40 31.31
C ARG A 82 21.52 -2.72 32.61
N GLU A 83 22.18 -1.57 32.54
CA GLU A 83 22.57 -0.77 33.71
C GLU A 83 21.35 -0.24 34.49
N VAL A 84 20.25 0.04 33.80
CA VAL A 84 19.06 0.69 34.38
C VAL A 84 17.90 -0.28 34.60
N ALA A 85 17.88 -1.42 33.90
CA ALA A 85 16.78 -2.37 33.93
C ALA A 85 16.64 -3.09 35.28
N GLU A 86 15.41 -3.10 35.79
CA GLU A 86 15.00 -3.95 36.91
C GLU A 86 14.78 -5.40 36.46
N LYS A 87 14.52 -6.33 37.39
CA LYS A 87 14.43 -7.78 37.12
C LYS A 87 13.44 -8.16 36.00
N GLU A 88 12.30 -7.49 35.91
CA GLU A 88 11.31 -7.74 34.86
C GLU A 88 11.71 -7.12 33.52
N ASP A 89 12.33 -5.94 33.54
CA ASP A 89 12.83 -5.24 32.36
C ASP A 89 14.06 -5.94 31.75
N LEU A 90 14.89 -6.60 32.58
CA LEU A 90 16.02 -7.39 32.10
C LEU A 90 15.57 -8.51 31.16
N LYS A 91 14.47 -9.20 31.47
CA LYS A 91 13.90 -10.24 30.58
C LYS A 91 13.44 -9.64 29.24
N LEU A 92 12.90 -8.43 29.28
CA LEU A 92 12.44 -7.73 28.08
C LEU A 92 13.63 -7.30 27.19
N VAL A 93 14.73 -6.85 27.80
CA VAL A 93 15.99 -6.56 27.08
C VAL A 93 16.58 -7.85 26.51
N GLU A 94 16.63 -8.94 27.28
CA GLU A 94 17.12 -10.25 26.81
C GLU A 94 16.30 -10.80 25.63
N GLU A 95 14.97 -10.70 25.69
CA GLU A 95 14.08 -11.09 24.59
C GLU A 95 14.32 -10.21 23.35
N PHE A 96 14.53 -8.91 23.52
CA PHE A 96 14.84 -8.00 22.42
C PHE A 96 16.16 -8.37 21.73
N GLU A 97 17.22 -8.61 22.50
CA GLU A 97 18.51 -9.06 21.97
C GLU A 97 18.41 -10.42 21.28
N PHE A 98 17.68 -11.37 21.89
CA PHE A 98 17.44 -12.69 21.30
C PHE A 98 16.78 -12.56 19.94
N GLN A 99 15.69 -11.81 19.82
CA GLN A 99 14.98 -11.61 18.55
C GLN A 99 15.88 -10.98 17.48
N ILE A 100 16.70 -9.98 17.84
CA ILE A 100 17.68 -9.36 16.92
C ILE A 100 18.69 -10.39 16.43
N SER A 101 19.20 -11.23 17.33
CA SER A 101 20.18 -12.27 16.99
C SER A 101 19.62 -13.25 15.95
N ILE A 102 18.34 -13.62 16.06
CA ILE A 102 17.69 -14.53 15.10
C ILE A 102 17.47 -13.85 13.75
N LEU A 103 17.07 -12.58 13.72
CA LEU A 103 16.94 -11.84 12.46
C LEU A 103 18.30 -11.70 11.76
N ASN A 104 19.35 -11.37 12.51
CA ASN A 104 20.72 -11.30 11.99
C ASN A 104 21.20 -12.66 11.49
N LEU A 105 20.85 -13.74 12.17
CA LEU A 105 21.15 -15.11 11.74
C LEU A 105 20.49 -15.43 10.39
N LEU A 106 19.22 -15.07 10.21
CA LEU A 106 18.50 -15.28 8.95
C LEU A 106 19.12 -14.49 7.79
N PHE A 107 19.43 -13.21 7.99
CA PHE A 107 20.13 -12.41 6.98
C PHE A 107 21.52 -12.96 6.67
N SER A 108 22.31 -13.30 7.69
CA SER A 108 23.64 -13.89 7.52
C SER A 108 23.58 -15.23 6.78
N SER A 109 22.63 -16.11 7.12
CA SER A 109 22.42 -17.37 6.43
C SER A 109 22.06 -17.15 4.96
N PHE A 110 21.20 -16.18 4.65
CA PHE A 110 20.90 -15.77 3.28
C PHE A 110 22.14 -15.33 2.50
N TYR A 111 22.94 -14.42 3.04
CA TYR A 111 24.15 -13.91 2.38
C TYR A 111 25.28 -14.94 2.30
N ASN A 112 25.25 -15.98 3.14
CA ASN A 112 26.26 -17.02 3.13
C ASN A 112 26.00 -18.13 2.10
N GLN A 113 24.83 -18.16 1.47
CA GLN A 113 24.51 -19.15 0.44
C GLN A 113 25.49 -19.07 -0.73
N LYS A 114 25.91 -20.24 -1.23
CA LYS A 114 26.86 -20.38 -2.35
C LYS A 114 26.44 -19.54 -3.56
N ILE A 115 25.18 -19.65 -3.95
CA ILE A 115 24.58 -18.89 -5.06
C ILE A 115 24.70 -17.37 -4.85
N TYR A 116 24.48 -16.84 -3.64
CA TYR A 116 24.65 -15.41 -3.38
C TYR A 116 26.12 -14.98 -3.54
N LYS A 117 27.06 -15.77 -3.00
CA LYS A 117 28.51 -15.48 -3.08
C LYS A 117 29.01 -15.53 -4.51
N GLU A 118 28.60 -16.54 -5.28
CA GLU A 118 28.96 -16.69 -6.68
C GLU A 118 28.50 -15.50 -7.51
N ILE A 119 27.28 -15.00 -7.27
CA ILE A 119 26.78 -13.88 -8.06
C ILE A 119 27.45 -12.55 -7.67
N ASN A 120 27.77 -12.33 -6.40
CA ASN A 120 28.39 -11.08 -5.91
C ASN A 120 29.93 -11.08 -5.91
N SER A 121 30.58 -12.09 -6.50
CA SER A 121 32.02 -12.30 -6.34
C SER A 121 32.91 -11.20 -6.91
N GLU A 122 32.40 -10.33 -7.79
CA GLU A 122 32.96 -9.02 -8.17
C GLU A 122 32.03 -8.38 -9.23
N PRO A 123 31.49 -7.16 -9.02
CA PRO A 123 30.76 -6.44 -10.05
C PRO A 123 31.70 -6.07 -11.22
N ASN A 124 31.25 -6.30 -12.44
CA ASN A 124 31.96 -5.92 -13.68
C ASN A 124 31.17 -4.84 -14.47
N GLU A 125 31.73 -4.34 -15.58
CA GLU A 125 31.06 -3.33 -16.43
C GLU A 125 29.66 -3.74 -16.94
N PHE A 126 29.39 -5.05 -17.02
CA PHE A 126 28.10 -5.58 -17.49
C PHE A 126 27.02 -5.65 -16.39
N THR A 127 27.35 -5.48 -15.12
CA THR A 127 26.47 -5.87 -14.00
C THR A 127 25.15 -5.10 -13.97
N LEU A 128 25.18 -3.78 -14.16
CA LEU A 128 23.97 -2.95 -14.15
C LEU A 128 23.07 -3.25 -15.36
N TYR A 129 23.63 -3.20 -16.57
CA TYR A 129 22.86 -3.37 -17.80
C TYR A 129 22.37 -4.82 -17.93
N GLY A 130 23.22 -5.79 -17.60
CA GLY A 130 22.89 -7.20 -17.58
C GLY A 130 21.77 -7.52 -16.59
N SER A 131 21.72 -6.85 -15.44
CA SER A 131 20.65 -7.03 -14.44
C SER A 131 19.32 -6.47 -14.95
N ILE A 132 19.33 -5.31 -15.61
CA ILE A 132 18.13 -4.74 -16.25
C ILE A 132 17.61 -5.67 -17.37
N ILE A 133 18.50 -6.20 -18.21
CA ILE A 133 18.14 -7.15 -19.27
C ILE A 133 17.62 -8.48 -18.68
N ALA A 134 18.28 -9.02 -17.66
CA ALA A 134 17.87 -10.25 -16.98
C ALA A 134 16.46 -10.11 -16.35
N LEU A 135 16.17 -8.96 -15.72
CA LEU A 135 14.83 -8.66 -15.22
C LEU A 135 13.79 -8.64 -16.35
N GLU A 136 14.07 -7.93 -17.44
CA GLU A 136 13.14 -7.85 -18.56
C GLU A 136 12.89 -9.24 -19.18
N LEU A 137 13.94 -10.03 -19.39
CA LEU A 137 13.84 -11.42 -19.85
C LEU A 137 12.95 -12.25 -18.92
N LEU A 138 13.20 -12.19 -17.61
CA LEU A 138 12.40 -12.91 -16.61
C LEU A 138 10.93 -12.49 -16.68
N LEU A 139 10.63 -11.19 -16.74
CA LEU A 139 9.27 -10.67 -16.81
C LEU A 139 8.56 -11.10 -18.11
N ARG A 140 9.25 -11.11 -19.25
CA ARG A 140 8.70 -11.59 -20.53
C ARG A 140 8.37 -13.09 -20.46
N VAL A 141 9.27 -13.90 -19.89
CA VAL A 141 9.02 -15.34 -19.72
C VAL A 141 7.86 -15.59 -18.77
N ILE A 142 7.81 -14.91 -17.62
CA ILE A 142 6.68 -15.03 -16.69
C ILE A 142 5.37 -14.68 -17.43
N LYS A 143 5.35 -13.56 -18.17
CA LYS A 143 4.17 -13.12 -18.90
C LYS A 143 3.72 -14.14 -19.95
N ASP A 144 4.65 -14.68 -20.73
CA ASP A 144 4.32 -15.67 -21.76
C ASP A 144 3.83 -17.00 -21.13
N GLN A 145 4.48 -17.47 -20.06
CA GLN A 145 4.05 -18.67 -19.34
C GLN A 145 2.66 -18.51 -18.69
N VAL A 146 2.38 -17.37 -18.06
CA VAL A 146 1.15 -17.11 -17.32
C VAL A 146 -0.03 -16.76 -18.24
N PHE A 147 0.18 -15.84 -19.19
CA PHE A 147 -0.91 -15.28 -19.99
C PHE A 147 -1.02 -15.88 -21.40
N ASN A 148 0.04 -16.49 -21.91
CA ASN A 148 0.08 -17.07 -23.26
C ASN A 148 0.37 -18.59 -23.25
N ASN A 149 0.32 -19.24 -22.08
CA ASN A 149 0.59 -20.67 -21.89
C ASN A 149 1.95 -21.14 -22.47
N GLY A 150 2.95 -20.26 -22.52
CA GLY A 150 4.29 -20.62 -22.99
C GLY A 150 4.39 -20.84 -24.50
N LYS A 151 3.45 -20.33 -25.33
CA LYS A 151 3.47 -20.53 -26.78
C LYS A 151 4.74 -20.02 -27.45
N ASN A 152 5.43 -19.05 -26.84
CA ASN A 152 6.67 -18.49 -27.37
C ASN A 152 7.93 -19.14 -26.77
N ARG A 153 7.81 -20.29 -26.09
CA ARG A 153 8.96 -20.96 -25.44
C ARG A 153 10.11 -21.27 -26.40
N ALA A 154 9.83 -21.53 -27.68
CA ALA A 154 10.86 -21.77 -28.70
C ALA A 154 11.69 -20.53 -29.04
N LEU A 155 11.20 -19.33 -28.70
CA LEU A 155 11.89 -18.06 -28.88
C LEU A 155 12.70 -17.65 -27.65
N TYR A 156 12.61 -18.39 -26.54
CA TYR A 156 13.38 -18.05 -25.36
C TYR A 156 14.86 -18.26 -25.64
N PRO A 157 15.74 -17.34 -25.24
CA PRO A 157 17.18 -17.51 -25.43
C PRO A 157 17.72 -18.78 -24.76
N PHE A 158 17.09 -19.23 -23.67
CA PHE A 158 17.37 -20.47 -22.96
C PHE A 158 16.20 -20.87 -22.04
N GLU A 159 16.23 -22.08 -21.48
CA GLU A 159 15.19 -22.58 -20.58
C GLU A 159 15.21 -21.85 -19.23
N ILE A 160 14.07 -21.27 -18.84
CA ILE A 160 13.90 -20.58 -17.57
C ILE A 160 12.75 -21.22 -16.79
N THR A 161 13.11 -21.82 -15.65
CA THR A 161 12.16 -22.35 -14.67
C THR A 161 11.93 -21.34 -13.56
N ILE A 162 10.65 -21.07 -13.27
CA ILE A 162 10.19 -20.13 -12.25
C ILE A 162 9.42 -20.90 -11.18
N ASP A 163 10.12 -21.22 -10.10
CA ASP A 163 9.58 -21.96 -8.97
C ASP A 163 9.55 -21.08 -7.71
N ARG A 164 8.56 -21.32 -6.84
CA ARG A 164 8.38 -20.57 -5.58
C ARG A 164 7.90 -21.46 -4.45
N ASN A 165 8.28 -21.09 -3.22
CA ASN A 165 7.81 -21.74 -2.00
C ASN A 165 6.31 -21.46 -1.79
N TYR A 166 5.48 -22.51 -1.83
CA TYR A 166 4.03 -22.43 -1.71
C TYR A 166 3.53 -23.39 -0.62
N GLY A 167 3.30 -22.85 0.57
CA GLY A 167 3.03 -23.66 1.77
C GLY A 167 4.24 -24.54 2.12
N ARG A 168 4.04 -25.87 2.17
CA ARG A 168 5.10 -26.86 2.43
C ARG A 168 5.70 -27.48 1.15
N LYS A 169 5.44 -26.91 -0.03
CA LYS A 169 5.88 -27.44 -1.33
C LYS A 169 6.50 -26.34 -2.19
N ILE A 170 7.41 -26.71 -3.08
CA ILE A 170 7.83 -25.84 -4.18
C ILE A 170 6.88 -26.08 -5.36
N LYS A 171 6.38 -25.00 -5.95
CA LYS A 171 5.52 -25.05 -7.14
C LYS A 171 6.07 -24.17 -8.24
N ASN A 172 5.97 -24.65 -9.47
CA ASN A 172 6.15 -23.81 -10.64
C ASN A 172 5.03 -22.77 -10.74
N ILE A 173 5.35 -21.56 -11.20
CA ILE A 173 4.39 -20.45 -11.34
C ILE A 173 3.15 -20.83 -12.14
N THR A 174 3.28 -21.67 -13.18
CA THR A 174 2.15 -22.14 -14.00
C THR A 174 1.16 -23.04 -13.24
N LYS A 175 1.57 -23.61 -12.10
CA LYS A 175 0.75 -24.45 -11.22
C LYS A 175 0.13 -23.67 -10.04
N MET A 176 0.34 -22.35 -9.99
CA MET A 176 -0.24 -21.47 -8.97
C MET A 176 -1.60 -20.92 -9.41
N SER A 177 -2.36 -20.33 -8.48
CA SER A 177 -3.59 -19.63 -8.86
C SER A 177 -3.27 -18.35 -9.66
N PRO A 178 -4.17 -17.85 -10.52
CA PRO A 178 -3.95 -16.61 -11.25
C PRO A 178 -3.59 -15.41 -10.35
N ASN A 179 -4.15 -15.34 -9.14
CA ASN A 179 -3.83 -14.29 -8.18
C ASN A 179 -2.40 -14.44 -7.63
N ASP A 180 -1.99 -15.64 -7.25
CA ASP A 180 -0.62 -15.88 -6.79
C ASP A 180 0.41 -15.58 -7.89
N GLN A 181 0.04 -15.82 -9.16
CA GLN A 181 0.88 -15.48 -10.32
C GLN A 181 1.03 -13.96 -10.46
N VAL A 182 -0.06 -13.20 -10.33
CA VAL A 182 -0.03 -11.73 -10.37
C VAL A 182 0.76 -11.17 -9.18
N GLU A 183 0.52 -11.67 -7.96
CA GLU A 183 1.25 -11.27 -6.76
C GLU A 183 2.76 -11.53 -6.91
N PHE A 184 3.14 -12.66 -7.50
CA PHE A 184 4.55 -12.94 -7.76
C PHE A 184 5.17 -11.97 -8.77
N ILE A 185 4.45 -11.60 -9.83
CA ILE A 185 4.93 -10.59 -10.79
C ILE A 185 5.16 -9.24 -10.09
N GLU A 186 4.21 -8.83 -9.24
CA GLU A 186 4.34 -7.58 -8.47
C GLU A 186 5.51 -7.65 -7.48
N LEU A 187 5.69 -8.78 -6.78
CA LEU A 187 6.81 -9.03 -5.87
C LEU A 187 8.16 -8.90 -6.59
N VAL A 188 8.33 -9.61 -7.70
CA VAL A 188 9.55 -9.54 -8.52
C VAL A 188 9.80 -8.09 -8.93
N THR A 189 8.76 -7.39 -9.39
CA THR A 189 8.87 -6.00 -9.84
C THR A 189 9.33 -5.05 -8.74
N GLN A 190 8.67 -5.09 -7.57
CA GLN A 190 8.97 -4.20 -6.44
C GLN A 190 10.36 -4.47 -5.88
N SER A 191 10.72 -5.75 -5.67
CA SER A 191 12.01 -6.11 -5.09
C SER A 191 13.17 -5.83 -6.04
N SER A 192 12.97 -5.98 -7.35
CA SER A 192 13.98 -5.67 -8.36
C SER A 192 14.30 -4.18 -8.43
N SER A 193 13.34 -3.31 -8.10
CA SER A 193 13.56 -1.86 -8.02
C SER A 193 14.64 -1.53 -6.98
N LYS A 194 14.62 -2.21 -5.82
CA LYS A 194 15.64 -2.04 -4.78
C LYS A 194 17.02 -2.57 -5.20
N VAL A 195 17.06 -3.69 -5.94
CA VAL A 195 18.31 -4.26 -6.45
C VAL A 195 18.95 -3.30 -7.44
N ILE A 196 18.20 -2.84 -8.44
CA ILE A 196 18.74 -1.90 -9.44
C ILE A 196 19.12 -0.56 -8.79
N ALA A 197 18.37 -0.06 -7.80
CA ALA A 197 18.77 1.12 -7.03
C ALA A 197 20.13 0.94 -6.34
N PHE A 198 20.34 -0.21 -5.71
CA PHE A 198 21.61 -0.54 -5.07
C PHE A 198 22.76 -0.59 -6.08
N LEU A 199 22.54 -1.27 -7.22
CA LEU A 199 23.53 -1.38 -8.28
C LEU A 199 23.90 -0.01 -8.84
N GLN A 200 22.89 0.79 -9.21
CA GLN A 200 23.08 2.09 -9.86
C GLN A 200 23.72 3.13 -8.96
N PHE A 201 23.28 3.26 -7.71
CA PHE A 201 23.69 4.38 -6.85
C PHE A 201 24.80 4.05 -5.85
N TYR A 202 25.14 2.77 -5.68
CA TYR A 202 26.13 2.37 -4.66
C TYR A 202 27.19 1.43 -5.22
N LEU A 203 26.80 0.33 -5.89
CA LEU A 203 27.75 -0.72 -6.24
C LEU A 203 28.55 -0.41 -7.51
N CYS A 204 27.90 0.05 -8.57
CA CYS A 204 28.53 0.31 -9.87
C CYS A 204 29.04 1.76 -9.99
N THR A 205 29.20 2.46 -8.86
CA THR A 205 29.71 3.84 -8.89
C THR A 205 31.20 3.83 -9.23
N GLY A 206 31.56 4.46 -10.35
CA GLY A 206 32.95 4.51 -10.83
C GLY A 206 33.37 3.33 -11.74
N ILE A 207 32.45 2.45 -12.10
CA ILE A 207 32.66 1.48 -13.19
C ILE A 207 32.36 2.19 -14.52
N GLU A 208 33.18 1.97 -15.55
CA GLU A 208 32.90 2.50 -16.88
C GLU A 208 31.61 1.91 -17.42
N GLU A 209 30.63 2.77 -17.71
CA GLU A 209 29.37 2.36 -18.32
C GLU A 209 29.58 2.09 -19.81
N ILE A 210 29.30 0.85 -20.23
CA ILE A 210 29.31 0.42 -21.63
C ILE A 210 28.25 1.16 -22.46
N GLU A 211 28.38 1.12 -23.78
CA GLU A 211 27.40 1.69 -24.68
C GLU A 211 26.09 0.88 -24.69
N ILE A 212 24.96 1.54 -24.96
CA ILE A 212 23.63 0.90 -24.89
C ILE A 212 23.42 -0.22 -25.93
N ASN A 213 24.25 -0.24 -26.98
CA ASN A 213 24.27 -1.23 -28.05
C ASN A 213 25.38 -2.29 -27.87
N GLU A 214 26.19 -2.18 -26.83
CA GLU A 214 27.18 -3.19 -26.47
C GLU A 214 26.48 -4.53 -26.17
N GLU A 215 27.05 -5.62 -26.66
CA GLU A 215 26.52 -6.97 -26.44
C GLU A 215 27.05 -7.54 -25.11
N ILE A 216 26.13 -7.96 -24.25
CA ILE A 216 26.46 -8.60 -22.98
C ILE A 216 26.56 -10.11 -23.19
N PRO A 217 27.62 -10.78 -22.70
CA PRO A 217 27.74 -12.23 -22.81
C PRO A 217 26.56 -12.97 -22.17
N VAL A 218 26.06 -14.01 -22.83
CA VAL A 218 24.89 -14.78 -22.36
C VAL A 218 25.14 -15.43 -21.00
N GLU A 219 26.38 -15.81 -20.71
CA GLU A 219 26.79 -16.40 -19.44
C GLU A 219 26.59 -15.41 -18.27
N VAL A 220 26.80 -14.12 -18.53
CA VAL A 220 26.56 -13.06 -17.55
C VAL A 220 25.06 -12.91 -17.29
N ILE A 221 24.23 -12.90 -18.35
CA ILE A 221 22.77 -12.83 -18.21
C ILE A 221 22.23 -14.03 -17.43
N TYR A 222 22.70 -15.23 -17.76
CA TYR A 222 22.30 -16.46 -17.07
C TYR A 222 22.65 -16.41 -15.57
N LYS A 223 23.87 -15.96 -15.24
CA LYS A 223 24.31 -15.78 -13.84
C LYS A 223 23.48 -14.73 -13.09
N LEU A 224 23.10 -13.64 -13.75
CA LEU A 224 22.29 -12.57 -13.13
C LEU A 224 20.83 -12.99 -12.92
N LEU A 225 20.28 -13.90 -13.73
CA LEU A 225 18.94 -14.44 -13.49
C LEU A 225 18.82 -15.18 -12.15
N ASP A 226 19.92 -15.79 -11.68
CA ASP A 226 19.94 -16.46 -10.38
C ASP A 226 19.75 -15.47 -9.20
N HIS A 227 20.06 -14.18 -9.37
CA HIS A 227 19.72 -13.18 -8.34
C HIS A 227 18.22 -13.09 -8.10
N TYR A 228 17.41 -13.20 -9.16
CA TYR A 228 15.97 -13.07 -9.06
C TYR A 228 15.33 -14.31 -8.39
N ARG A 229 16.01 -15.46 -8.39
CA ARG A 229 15.61 -16.64 -7.59
C ARG A 229 15.76 -16.38 -6.09
N LEU A 230 16.68 -15.50 -5.69
CA LEU A 230 16.93 -15.14 -4.28
C LEU A 230 16.01 -14.03 -3.76
N ILE A 231 15.30 -13.33 -4.65
CA ILE A 231 14.41 -12.21 -4.28
C ILE A 231 13.29 -12.66 -3.34
N ASP A 232 12.65 -13.81 -3.60
CA ASP A 232 11.53 -14.29 -2.79
C ASP A 232 11.99 -14.55 -1.34
N ILE A 233 13.11 -15.28 -1.17
CA ILE A 233 13.68 -15.57 0.15
C ILE A 233 14.08 -14.28 0.86
N ARG A 234 14.79 -13.37 0.18
CA ARG A 234 15.19 -12.08 0.75
C ARG A 234 13.98 -11.27 1.20
N THR A 235 12.94 -11.20 0.37
CA THR A 235 11.73 -10.43 0.67
C THR A 235 11.00 -11.03 1.87
N ILE A 236 10.93 -12.36 1.98
CA ILE A 236 10.34 -13.03 3.14
C ILE A 236 11.07 -12.66 4.45
N ILE A 237 12.41 -12.62 4.44
CA ILE A 237 13.20 -12.23 5.62
C ILE A 237 13.02 -10.74 5.93
N TYR A 238 12.97 -9.89 4.90
CA TYR A 238 12.77 -8.45 5.07
C TYR A 238 11.38 -8.10 5.59
N ASP A 239 10.33 -8.75 5.08
CA ASP A 239 8.95 -8.59 5.57
C ASP A 239 8.85 -9.05 7.03
N LEU A 240 9.50 -10.17 7.38
CA LEU A 240 9.60 -10.61 8.77
C LEU A 240 10.25 -9.54 9.66
N PHE A 241 11.34 -8.92 9.20
CA PHE A 241 11.99 -7.83 9.92
C PHE A 241 11.05 -6.61 10.06
N GLU A 242 10.39 -6.18 8.99
CA GLU A 242 9.45 -5.06 9.03
C GLU A 242 8.26 -5.34 9.95
N ASP A 243 7.75 -6.56 9.95
CA ASP A 243 6.66 -6.95 10.83
C ASP A 243 7.12 -7.06 12.29
N TRP A 244 8.34 -7.56 12.54
CA TRP A 244 8.94 -7.59 13.87
C TRP A 244 9.04 -6.19 14.48
N LYS A 245 9.47 -5.18 13.71
CA LYS A 245 9.61 -3.79 14.19
C LYS A 245 8.36 -3.27 14.90
N PHE A 246 7.17 -3.68 14.44
CA PHE A 246 5.89 -3.22 14.98
C PHE A 246 5.20 -4.29 15.84
N ASN A 247 5.98 -5.12 16.54
CA ASN A 247 5.53 -6.13 17.51
C ASN A 247 4.49 -7.12 16.97
N GLN A 248 4.55 -7.46 15.69
CA GLN A 248 3.51 -8.28 15.08
C GLN A 248 3.74 -9.78 15.28
N TYR A 249 4.94 -10.22 15.65
CA TYR A 249 5.31 -11.63 15.71
C TYR A 249 6.09 -12.02 16.95
N ASN A 250 5.88 -13.27 17.38
CA ASN A 250 6.75 -14.00 18.29
C ASN A 250 7.69 -14.89 17.48
N ILE A 251 8.91 -15.07 17.98
CA ILE A 251 9.96 -15.90 17.37
C ILE A 251 10.31 -17.03 18.35
N SER A 252 10.30 -18.26 17.87
CA SER A 252 10.78 -19.43 18.63
C SER A 252 11.78 -20.23 17.81
N VAL A 253 12.79 -20.79 18.45
CA VAL A 253 13.86 -21.54 17.78
C VAL A 253 13.99 -22.93 18.37
N ASN A 254 14.02 -23.95 17.51
CA ASN A 254 14.29 -25.33 17.87
C ASN A 254 15.32 -25.93 16.92
N GLY A 255 16.59 -25.96 17.33
CA GLY A 255 17.69 -26.37 16.48
C GLY A 255 17.81 -25.49 15.23
N LYS A 256 17.60 -26.09 14.04
CA LYS A 256 17.62 -25.39 12.74
C LYS A 256 16.25 -24.86 12.29
N GLU A 257 15.20 -25.10 13.08
CA GLU A 257 13.86 -24.61 12.78
C GLU A 257 13.57 -23.30 13.53
N ILE A 258 13.25 -22.25 12.77
CA ILE A 258 12.85 -20.95 13.29
C ILE A 258 11.37 -20.79 12.99
N SER A 259 10.55 -20.63 14.01
CA SER A 259 9.11 -20.47 13.85
C SER A 259 8.67 -19.06 14.23
N VAL A 260 7.88 -18.45 13.36
CA VAL A 260 7.40 -17.08 13.52
C VAL A 260 5.88 -17.05 13.38
N PHE A 261 5.21 -16.66 14.45
CA PHE A 261 3.74 -16.62 14.53
C PHE A 261 3.25 -15.26 14.99
N PRO A 262 2.17 -14.74 14.39
CA PRO A 262 1.69 -13.42 14.74
C PRO A 262 1.21 -13.41 16.20
N VAL A 263 1.50 -12.32 16.90
CA VAL A 263 1.05 -12.12 18.30
C VAL A 263 -0.47 -12.13 18.36
N ASP A 264 -1.11 -11.47 17.39
CA ASP A 264 -2.56 -11.45 17.20
C ASP A 264 -2.89 -11.94 15.78
N LYS A 265 -3.48 -13.14 15.71
CA LYS A 265 -3.88 -13.78 14.45
C LYS A 265 -5.02 -13.03 13.75
N ASP A 266 -5.93 -12.41 14.51
CA ASP A 266 -7.07 -11.68 13.95
C ASP A 266 -6.63 -10.34 13.39
N GLU A 267 -5.71 -9.64 14.05
CA GLU A 267 -5.10 -8.41 13.53
C GLU A 267 -4.29 -8.69 12.26
N TYR A 268 -3.48 -9.76 12.26
CA TYR A 268 -2.76 -10.19 11.05
C TYR A 268 -3.71 -10.48 9.90
N LYS A 269 -4.83 -11.16 10.18
CA LYS A 269 -5.88 -11.45 9.19
C LYS A 269 -6.55 -10.18 8.69
N ALA A 270 -6.85 -9.23 9.57
CA ALA A 270 -7.48 -7.96 9.23
C ALA A 270 -6.62 -7.20 8.20
N LYS A 271 -5.31 -7.09 8.40
CA LYS A 271 -4.41 -6.41 7.44
C LYS A 271 -4.46 -7.05 6.05
N ARG A 272 -4.46 -8.39 5.97
CA ARG A 272 -4.59 -9.11 4.69
C ARG A 272 -5.95 -8.86 4.03
N ILE A 273 -7.03 -8.84 4.82
CA ILE A 273 -8.38 -8.51 4.33
C ILE A 273 -8.44 -7.07 3.80
N SER A 274 -7.83 -6.11 4.50
CA SER A 274 -7.76 -4.70 4.08
C SER A 274 -7.14 -4.56 2.69
N LEU A 275 -5.95 -5.16 2.48
CA LEU A 275 -5.26 -5.14 1.19
C LEU A 275 -6.11 -5.78 0.08
N ASN A 276 -6.67 -6.97 0.36
CA ASN A 276 -7.48 -7.67 -0.62
C ASN A 276 -8.77 -6.91 -0.99
N ARG A 277 -9.42 -6.25 -0.03
CA ARG A 277 -10.57 -5.39 -0.31
C ARG A 277 -10.19 -4.21 -1.19
N PHE A 278 -9.00 -3.63 -1.00
CA PHE A 278 -8.50 -2.54 -1.82
C PHE A 278 -8.25 -2.98 -3.26
N ASP A 279 -7.60 -4.13 -3.47
CA ASP A 279 -7.37 -4.67 -4.82
C ASP A 279 -8.68 -5.01 -5.53
N LEU A 280 -9.64 -5.60 -4.81
CA LEU A 280 -10.97 -5.89 -5.35
C LEU A 280 -11.74 -4.64 -5.78
N LEU A 281 -11.61 -3.53 -5.05
CA LEU A 281 -12.19 -2.25 -5.46
C LEU A 281 -11.59 -1.80 -6.81
N ARG A 282 -10.27 -1.90 -6.97
CA ARG A 282 -9.58 -1.53 -8.22
C ARG A 282 -10.06 -2.37 -9.40
N TYR A 283 -10.15 -3.69 -9.23
CA TYR A 283 -10.68 -4.58 -10.27
C TYR A 283 -12.12 -4.23 -10.66
N LYS A 284 -13.01 -3.92 -9.71
CA LYS A 284 -14.40 -3.54 -10.01
C LYS A 284 -14.51 -2.33 -10.95
N PHE A 285 -13.57 -1.39 -10.89
CA PHE A 285 -13.56 -0.25 -11.80
C PHE A 285 -13.15 -0.62 -13.22
N MET A 286 -12.24 -1.59 -13.39
CA MET A 286 -11.87 -2.11 -14.71
C MET A 286 -13.06 -2.75 -15.44
N TYR A 287 -13.97 -3.43 -14.71
CA TYR A 287 -15.13 -4.10 -15.31
C TYR A 287 -16.32 -3.18 -15.64
N ARG A 288 -16.30 -1.89 -15.26
CA ARG A 288 -17.41 -0.95 -15.52
C ARG A 288 -17.33 -0.25 -16.89
N GLN A 289 -16.52 -0.75 -17.82
CA GLN A 289 -16.43 -0.21 -19.18
C GLN A 289 -17.69 -0.57 -20.00
N ASN A 290 -18.66 0.34 -20.05
CA ASN A 290 -19.82 0.24 -20.95
C ASN A 290 -20.35 1.63 -21.36
N ARG A 291 -19.50 2.67 -21.33
CA ARG A 291 -19.88 4.01 -21.80
C ARG A 291 -19.22 4.29 -23.14
N ALA A 292 -19.99 4.83 -24.08
CA ALA A 292 -19.43 5.45 -25.27
C ALA A 292 -18.41 6.51 -24.81
N THR A 293 -17.14 6.27 -25.09
CA THR A 293 -16.04 7.17 -24.76
C THR A 293 -15.37 7.59 -26.07
N ASP A 294 -15.04 8.87 -26.18
CA ASP A 294 -14.36 9.42 -27.34
C ASP A 294 -12.87 9.06 -27.26
N ILE A 295 -12.49 8.02 -28.01
CA ILE A 295 -11.11 7.52 -28.10
C ILE A 295 -10.53 7.97 -29.43
N ASP A 296 -9.49 8.79 -29.37
CA ASP A 296 -8.62 9.13 -30.50
C ASP A 296 -7.17 8.84 -30.10
N HIS A 297 -6.59 7.83 -30.75
CA HIS A 297 -5.23 7.37 -30.49
C HIS A 297 -4.13 8.41 -30.72
N ASN A 298 -4.45 9.57 -31.32
CA ASN A 298 -3.54 10.70 -31.53
C ASN A 298 -4.03 11.99 -30.87
N SER A 299 -4.98 11.90 -29.94
CA SER A 299 -5.60 13.07 -29.32
C SER A 299 -4.59 14.00 -28.65
N LYS A 300 -4.79 15.31 -28.87
CA LYS A 300 -4.16 16.39 -28.10
C LYS A 300 -5.02 16.89 -26.93
N PHE A 301 -6.27 16.47 -26.87
CA PHE A 301 -7.14 16.80 -25.74
C PHE A 301 -6.82 15.83 -24.58
N LEU A 302 -6.65 16.39 -23.39
CA LEU A 302 -6.35 15.62 -22.17
C LEU A 302 -7.63 14.99 -21.59
N PRO A 303 -7.53 13.89 -20.81
CA PRO A 303 -8.69 13.32 -20.16
C PRO A 303 -9.33 14.34 -19.18
N PRO A 304 -10.66 14.31 -18.98
CA PRO A 304 -11.62 13.37 -19.55
C PRO A 304 -12.21 13.81 -20.90
N LYS A 305 -11.68 14.87 -21.53
CA LYS A 305 -12.24 15.42 -22.78
C LYS A 305 -12.13 14.44 -23.94
N GLN A 306 -10.98 13.80 -24.08
CA GLN A 306 -10.74 12.73 -25.05
C GLN A 306 -9.64 11.80 -24.52
N PHE A 307 -9.69 10.54 -24.91
CA PHE A 307 -8.77 9.50 -24.44
C PHE A 307 -7.93 8.94 -25.57
N ILE A 308 -6.70 8.50 -25.27
CA ILE A 308 -5.80 7.87 -26.27
C ILE A 308 -5.99 6.36 -26.40
N ASP A 309 -6.61 5.71 -25.42
CA ASP A 309 -7.01 4.29 -25.42
C ASP A 309 -7.95 3.95 -24.24
N GLU A 310 -8.44 2.71 -24.19
CA GLU A 310 -9.34 2.18 -23.16
C GLU A 310 -8.69 2.10 -21.76
N ILE A 311 -7.37 1.97 -21.70
CA ILE A 311 -6.66 1.89 -20.43
C ILE A 311 -6.56 3.29 -19.80
N GLU A 312 -6.38 4.35 -20.60
CA GLU A 312 -6.46 5.72 -20.12
C GLU A 312 -7.86 6.06 -19.57
N VAL A 313 -8.93 5.54 -20.19
CA VAL A 313 -10.29 5.63 -19.65
C VAL A 313 -10.35 4.99 -18.26
N THR A 314 -9.82 3.77 -18.14
CA THR A 314 -9.81 3.02 -16.88
C THR A 314 -9.02 3.74 -15.79
N ASP A 315 -7.81 4.19 -16.10
CA ASP A 315 -6.96 4.91 -15.16
C ASP A 315 -7.57 6.26 -14.75
N SER A 316 -8.27 6.94 -15.66
CA SER A 316 -9.01 8.17 -15.35
C SER A 316 -10.17 7.90 -14.38
N ILE A 317 -10.92 6.82 -14.58
CA ILE A 317 -11.99 6.40 -13.65
C ILE A 317 -11.40 6.06 -12.28
N ILE A 318 -10.33 5.27 -12.23
CA ILE A 318 -9.69 4.89 -10.95
C ILE A 318 -9.10 6.13 -10.26
N ALA A 319 -8.46 7.02 -11.01
CA ALA A 319 -7.94 8.28 -10.47
C ALA A 319 -9.07 9.13 -9.86
N ALA A 320 -10.19 9.29 -10.56
CA ALA A 320 -11.32 10.04 -10.03
C ALA A 320 -11.85 9.47 -8.69
N GLN A 321 -11.80 8.14 -8.53
CA GLN A 321 -12.19 7.48 -7.29
C GLN A 321 -11.16 7.63 -6.17
N LEU A 322 -9.86 7.51 -6.49
CA LEU A 322 -8.81 7.61 -5.48
C LEU A 322 -8.55 9.05 -5.01
N PHE A 323 -8.75 10.02 -5.90
CA PHE A 323 -8.65 11.45 -5.62
C PHE A 323 -9.98 12.10 -5.21
N PHE A 324 -11.08 11.34 -5.27
CA PHE A 324 -12.45 11.82 -5.00
C PHE A 324 -12.90 12.99 -5.89
N SER A 325 -12.26 13.21 -7.04
CA SER A 325 -12.60 14.31 -7.96
C SER A 325 -12.90 13.79 -9.36
N ASN A 326 -14.03 14.20 -9.93
CA ASN A 326 -14.32 14.00 -11.35
C ASN A 326 -13.69 15.09 -12.23
N ASP A 327 -13.19 16.17 -11.61
CA ASP A 327 -12.40 17.18 -12.30
C ASP A 327 -10.94 16.73 -12.34
N LEU A 328 -10.45 16.38 -13.53
CA LEU A 328 -9.06 15.96 -13.71
C LEU A 328 -8.14 17.15 -14.04
N ASP A 329 -8.65 18.38 -14.07
CA ASP A 329 -7.85 19.60 -14.15
C ASP A 329 -7.33 20.05 -12.77
N GLU A 330 -7.72 19.36 -11.68
CA GLU A 330 -7.23 19.58 -10.31
C GLU A 330 -5.70 19.66 -10.26
N LEU A 331 -5.19 20.72 -9.64
CA LEU A 331 -3.76 21.04 -9.63
C LEU A 331 -3.03 20.29 -8.51
N CYS A 332 -2.04 19.51 -8.90
CA CYS A 332 -1.04 18.96 -7.98
C CYS A 332 0.09 19.97 -7.84
N GLU A 333 0.31 20.52 -6.64
CA GLU A 333 1.26 21.61 -6.42
C GLU A 333 2.42 21.21 -5.52
N LYS A 334 3.65 21.56 -5.89
CA LYS A 334 4.82 21.40 -5.02
C LYS A 334 5.49 22.74 -4.77
N VAL A 335 5.64 23.07 -3.49
CA VAL A 335 6.41 24.24 -3.05
C VAL A 335 7.90 23.93 -3.19
N ILE A 336 8.60 24.75 -3.94
CA ILE A 336 10.05 24.69 -4.10
C ILE A 336 10.67 25.61 -3.06
N LYS A 337 11.53 25.05 -2.21
CA LYS A 337 12.23 25.78 -1.16
C LYS A 337 13.70 26.00 -1.55
N ASP A 338 14.28 27.10 -1.10
CA ASP A 338 15.73 27.34 -1.16
C ASP A 338 16.48 26.56 -0.06
N GLU A 339 17.80 26.75 0.00
CA GLU A 339 18.68 26.09 0.99
C GLU A 339 18.37 26.50 2.44
N GLU A 340 17.76 27.68 2.63
CA GLU A 340 17.31 28.18 3.93
C GLU A 340 15.88 27.71 4.28
N GLY A 341 15.23 26.98 3.38
CA GLY A 341 13.87 26.48 3.54
C GLY A 341 12.77 27.50 3.21
N LYS A 342 13.10 28.65 2.64
CA LYS A 342 12.14 29.67 2.21
C LYS A 342 11.56 29.32 0.84
N GLU A 343 10.29 29.66 0.63
CA GLU A 343 9.62 29.42 -0.64
C GLU A 343 10.26 30.24 -1.77
N LYS A 344 10.73 29.56 -2.81
CA LYS A 344 11.35 30.11 -4.02
C LYS A 344 10.43 30.04 -5.24
N GLY A 345 9.43 29.15 -5.23
CA GLY A 345 8.47 29.01 -6.31
C GLY A 345 7.54 27.81 -6.13
N LYS A 346 6.68 27.57 -7.11
CA LYS A 346 5.75 26.44 -7.14
C LYS A 346 5.78 25.71 -8.47
N GLU A 347 5.90 24.39 -8.43
CA GLU A 347 5.64 23.53 -9.57
C GLU A 347 4.16 23.11 -9.51
N ARG A 348 3.43 23.29 -10.61
CA ARG A 348 1.99 22.99 -10.69
C ARG A 348 1.71 22.15 -11.92
N VAL A 349 1.11 20.98 -11.73
CA VAL A 349 0.77 20.05 -12.82
C VAL A 349 -0.65 19.52 -12.60
N PRO A 350 -1.57 19.71 -13.57
CA PRO A 350 -2.91 19.13 -13.49
C PRO A 350 -2.89 17.59 -13.47
N LEU A 351 -3.87 16.97 -12.81
CA LEU A 351 -3.96 15.51 -12.68
C LEU A 351 -4.04 14.79 -14.04
N ASN A 352 -4.76 15.34 -15.02
CA ASN A 352 -4.88 14.78 -16.36
C ASN A 352 -3.56 14.71 -17.13
N CYS A 353 -2.61 15.62 -16.89
CA CYS A 353 -1.28 15.57 -17.47
C CYS A 353 -0.49 14.37 -16.94
N TRP A 354 -0.59 14.09 -15.63
CA TRP A 354 0.01 12.91 -15.03
C TRP A 354 -0.58 11.61 -15.58
N ILE A 355 -1.91 11.53 -15.67
CA ILE A 355 -2.61 10.36 -16.23
C ILE A 355 -2.15 10.08 -17.65
N ARG A 356 -2.12 11.12 -18.51
CA ARG A 356 -1.65 11.02 -19.90
C ARG A 356 -0.20 10.56 -19.98
N ALA A 357 0.69 11.12 -19.15
CA ALA A 357 2.12 10.78 -19.19
C ALA A 357 2.39 9.29 -18.86
N TYR A 358 1.79 8.76 -17.79
CA TYR A 358 1.92 7.34 -17.46
C TYR A 358 1.33 6.44 -18.56
N ASN A 359 0.19 6.83 -19.14
CA ASN A 359 -0.42 6.05 -20.23
C ASN A 359 0.42 6.06 -21.52
N LEU A 360 1.10 7.17 -21.84
CA LEU A 360 2.03 7.22 -22.96
C LEU A 360 3.27 6.35 -22.72
N ILE A 361 3.83 6.35 -21.51
CA ILE A 361 4.92 5.45 -21.12
C ILE A 361 4.49 3.99 -21.34
N ARG A 362 3.31 3.62 -20.85
CA ARG A 362 2.75 2.27 -21.02
C ARG A 362 2.60 1.92 -22.51
N LYS A 363 1.97 2.79 -23.30
CA LYS A 363 1.72 2.61 -24.74
C LYS A 363 3.01 2.43 -25.54
N GLU A 364 4.05 3.23 -25.27
CA GLU A 364 5.35 3.08 -25.94
C GLU A 364 6.01 1.75 -25.58
N CYS A 365 5.93 1.31 -24.32
CA CYS A 365 6.47 0.02 -23.91
C CYS A 365 5.72 -1.18 -24.50
N GLU A 366 4.39 -1.10 -24.63
CA GLU A 366 3.60 -2.11 -25.33
C GLU A 366 3.96 -2.18 -26.81
N THR A 367 4.12 -1.02 -27.47
CA THR A 367 4.57 -0.93 -28.86
C THR A 367 5.95 -1.55 -29.03
N PHE A 368 6.87 -1.27 -28.11
CA PHE A 368 8.21 -1.88 -28.11
C PHE A 368 8.13 -3.42 -28.01
N LEU A 369 7.37 -3.95 -27.05
CA LEU A 369 7.21 -5.39 -26.83
C LEU A 369 6.58 -6.14 -28.01
N THR A 370 5.67 -5.51 -28.75
CA THR A 370 5.06 -6.12 -29.94
C THR A 370 6.01 -6.18 -31.13
N SER A 371 6.97 -5.25 -31.23
CA SER A 371 7.95 -5.21 -32.32
C SER A 371 9.09 -6.22 -32.16
N SER A 372 9.47 -6.57 -30.93
CA SER A 372 10.55 -7.53 -30.65
C SER A 372 10.36 -8.20 -29.29
N LEU A 373 9.74 -9.39 -29.30
CA LEU A 373 9.37 -10.09 -28.07
C LEU A 373 10.54 -10.83 -27.40
N PHE A 374 11.43 -11.47 -28.15
CA PHE A 374 12.66 -12.07 -27.62
C PHE A 374 13.78 -11.81 -28.63
N PRO A 375 14.60 -10.75 -28.44
CA PRO A 375 15.72 -10.44 -29.32
C PRO A 375 16.83 -11.50 -29.25
N ASP A 376 17.53 -11.71 -30.38
CA ASP A 376 18.61 -12.70 -30.49
C ASP A 376 19.94 -12.29 -29.84
N SER A 377 20.09 -11.03 -29.42
CA SER A 377 21.31 -10.54 -28.77
C SER A 377 21.00 -9.73 -27.51
N PHE A 378 21.92 -9.74 -26.55
CA PHE A 378 21.75 -9.11 -25.24
C PHE A 378 22.37 -7.72 -25.18
N SER A 379 21.80 -6.77 -25.92
CA SER A 379 22.13 -5.34 -25.77
C SER A 379 20.98 -4.58 -25.12
N LEU A 380 21.28 -3.54 -24.34
CA LEU A 380 20.28 -2.82 -23.56
C LEU A 380 19.18 -2.23 -24.44
N ASN A 381 19.55 -1.63 -25.58
CA ASN A 381 18.59 -1.02 -26.52
C ASN A 381 17.68 -2.01 -27.27
N LYS A 382 18.01 -3.31 -27.31
CA LYS A 382 17.16 -4.35 -27.91
C LYS A 382 16.15 -4.91 -26.91
N TRP A 383 16.51 -4.96 -25.64
CA TRP A 383 15.64 -5.47 -24.57
C TRP A 383 14.82 -4.38 -23.89
N CYS A 384 15.34 -3.15 -23.81
CA CYS A 384 14.71 -2.02 -23.13
C CYS A 384 14.43 -0.85 -24.08
N LEU A 385 13.43 -0.05 -23.71
CA LEU A 385 13.10 1.18 -24.44
C LEU A 385 14.01 2.31 -23.96
N VAL A 386 14.83 2.83 -24.87
CA VAL A 386 15.83 3.87 -24.58
C VAL A 386 15.54 5.11 -25.42
N LYS A 387 15.34 6.26 -24.77
CA LYS A 387 15.11 7.56 -25.42
C LYS A 387 15.82 8.67 -24.65
N SER A 388 16.10 9.80 -25.29
CA SER A 388 16.59 10.99 -24.57
C SER A 388 15.46 11.64 -23.77
N LYS A 389 15.81 12.55 -22.86
CA LYS A 389 14.82 13.38 -22.17
C LYS A 389 14.00 14.23 -23.15
N ASP A 390 14.63 14.80 -24.17
CA ASP A 390 13.96 15.66 -25.14
C ASP A 390 12.97 14.88 -26.01
N ASP A 391 13.31 13.65 -26.41
CA ASP A 391 12.38 12.76 -27.13
C ASP A 391 11.09 12.51 -26.32
N TRP A 392 11.22 12.30 -25.01
CA TRP A 392 10.05 12.14 -24.12
C TRP A 392 9.24 13.42 -23.98
N ILE A 393 9.90 14.58 -23.86
CA ILE A 393 9.22 15.87 -23.83
C ILE A 393 8.44 16.10 -25.12
N GLU A 394 9.04 15.83 -26.27
CA GLU A 394 8.40 15.96 -27.58
C GLU A 394 7.21 15.02 -27.72
N LEU A 395 7.36 13.76 -27.30
CA LEU A 395 6.26 12.80 -27.28
C LEU A 395 5.11 13.29 -26.40
N PHE A 396 5.38 13.70 -25.16
CA PHE A 396 4.34 14.19 -24.25
C PHE A 396 3.64 15.44 -24.80
N THR A 397 4.41 16.35 -25.40
CA THR A 397 3.87 17.57 -26.03
C THR A 397 3.01 17.26 -27.24
N LYS A 398 3.41 16.27 -28.06
CA LYS A 398 2.61 15.80 -29.21
C LYS A 398 1.21 15.36 -28.79
N TYR A 399 1.07 14.82 -27.57
CA TYR A 399 -0.18 14.32 -27.00
C TYR A 399 -0.84 15.28 -25.99
N GLY A 400 -0.55 16.58 -26.12
CA GLY A 400 -1.29 17.64 -25.42
C GLY A 400 -0.75 18.07 -24.06
N ILE A 401 0.29 17.42 -23.52
CA ILE A 401 0.91 17.86 -22.26
C ILE A 401 1.78 19.10 -22.55
N PRO A 402 1.57 20.25 -21.88
CA PRO A 402 2.41 21.42 -22.11
C PRO A 402 3.89 21.15 -21.78
N ARG A 403 4.82 21.75 -22.55
CA ARG A 403 6.26 21.44 -22.47
C ARG A 403 6.88 21.66 -21.08
N ASP A 404 6.45 22.70 -20.37
CA ASP A 404 6.86 22.98 -18.98
C ASP A 404 6.38 21.87 -18.04
N LYS A 405 5.13 21.41 -18.19
CA LYS A 405 4.55 20.30 -17.41
C LYS A 405 5.24 18.98 -17.72
N ALA A 406 5.51 18.68 -18.99
CA ALA A 406 6.22 17.48 -19.41
C ALA A 406 7.61 17.41 -18.74
N SER A 407 8.32 18.53 -18.68
CA SER A 407 9.63 18.64 -18.03
C SER A 407 9.55 18.36 -16.52
N ILE A 408 8.54 18.88 -15.84
CA ILE A 408 8.29 18.63 -14.41
C ILE A 408 7.92 17.15 -14.18
N ILE A 409 7.03 16.61 -14.99
CA ILE A 409 6.60 15.20 -14.89
C ILE A 409 7.80 14.27 -15.03
N ILE A 410 8.61 14.42 -16.09
CA ILE A 410 9.79 13.57 -16.32
C ILE A 410 10.77 13.64 -15.14
N LYS A 411 10.99 14.83 -14.56
CA LYS A 411 11.83 15.00 -13.36
C LYS A 411 11.35 14.12 -12.20
N TYR A 412 10.04 14.03 -11.97
CA TYR A 412 9.48 13.24 -10.86
C TYR A 412 9.24 11.78 -11.21
N LEU A 413 9.15 11.42 -12.49
CA LEU A 413 9.12 10.05 -12.97
C LEU A 413 10.53 9.43 -13.10
N THR A 414 11.59 10.22 -12.93
CA THR A 414 12.97 9.74 -12.94
C THR A 414 13.32 9.07 -11.62
N PHE A 415 13.78 7.83 -11.71
CA PHE A 415 14.20 7.02 -10.58
C PHE A 415 15.44 7.61 -9.90
N THR A 416 15.41 7.65 -8.57
CA THR A 416 16.47 8.19 -7.70
C THR A 416 16.70 7.26 -6.51
N ARG A 417 17.78 7.49 -5.76
CA ARG A 417 18.09 6.77 -4.50
C ARG A 417 16.94 6.76 -3.49
N ASP A 418 16.09 7.79 -3.54
CA ASP A 418 14.99 8.01 -2.61
C ASP A 418 13.67 7.45 -3.17
N SER A 419 13.68 6.77 -4.32
CA SER A 419 12.49 6.22 -4.99
C SER A 419 11.93 4.97 -4.33
N ILE A 420 10.60 4.85 -4.38
CA ILE A 420 9.88 3.74 -3.78
C ILE A 420 10.08 2.51 -4.67
N ASP A 421 9.67 2.62 -5.94
CA ASP A 421 9.82 1.55 -6.93
C ASP A 421 9.76 2.10 -8.38
N PHE A 422 9.81 1.20 -9.36
CA PHE A 422 9.68 1.57 -10.77
C PHE A 422 8.25 1.81 -11.24
N PHE A 423 7.22 1.52 -10.44
CA PHE A 423 5.85 1.87 -10.83
C PHE A 423 5.64 3.38 -10.69
N ASP A 424 6.12 3.97 -9.60
CA ASP A 424 5.98 5.41 -9.38
C ASP A 424 7.06 6.24 -10.08
N CYS A 425 8.27 5.72 -10.26
CA CYS A 425 9.38 6.40 -10.96
C CYS A 425 9.99 5.50 -12.05
N PRO A 426 9.35 5.34 -13.22
CA PRO A 426 9.74 4.33 -14.20
C PRO A 426 11.04 4.60 -14.95
N PHE A 427 11.49 5.87 -15.05
CA PHE A 427 12.67 6.19 -15.86
C PHE A 427 13.97 5.93 -15.10
N VAL A 428 14.74 4.93 -15.54
CA VAL A 428 16.12 4.73 -15.09
C VAL A 428 17.02 5.66 -15.91
N LYS A 429 17.63 6.66 -15.25
CA LYS A 429 18.53 7.60 -15.92
C LYS A 429 19.95 7.03 -16.01
N ILE A 430 20.49 6.93 -17.21
CA ILE A 430 21.89 6.58 -17.46
C ILE A 430 22.45 7.59 -18.47
N LYS A 431 23.52 8.30 -18.11
CA LYS A 431 24.04 9.47 -18.86
C LYS A 431 22.91 10.47 -19.20
N ASP A 432 22.70 10.73 -20.48
CA ASP A 432 21.67 11.61 -21.07
C ASP A 432 20.39 10.84 -21.50
N ARG A 433 20.33 9.53 -21.26
CA ARG A 433 19.24 8.65 -21.67
C ARG A 433 18.32 8.28 -20.50
N LEU A 434 17.07 8.03 -20.85
CA LEU A 434 16.05 7.47 -19.98
C LEU A 434 15.69 6.07 -20.50
N ILE A 435 15.89 5.08 -19.65
CA ILE A 435 15.64 3.67 -19.93
C ILE A 435 14.37 3.24 -19.23
N LEU A 436 13.51 2.52 -19.94
CA LEU A 436 12.33 1.87 -19.41
C LEU A 436 12.45 0.36 -19.59
N ILE A 437 12.13 -0.38 -18.53
CA ILE A 437 11.95 -1.84 -18.55
C ILE A 437 10.55 -2.13 -19.12
N PRO A 438 10.42 -2.59 -20.38
CA PRO A 438 9.13 -2.55 -21.09
C PRO A 438 8.05 -3.42 -20.46
N SER A 439 8.36 -4.65 -20.04
CA SER A 439 7.38 -5.56 -19.44
C SER A 439 6.85 -5.05 -18.10
N LEU A 440 7.66 -4.28 -17.37
CA LEU A 440 7.27 -3.61 -16.14
C LEU A 440 6.37 -2.42 -16.44
N CYS A 441 6.83 -1.52 -17.32
CA CYS A 441 6.16 -0.26 -17.60
C CYS A 441 4.82 -0.44 -18.33
N ALA A 442 4.71 -1.50 -19.14
CA ALA A 442 3.45 -1.90 -19.78
C ALA A 442 2.35 -2.31 -18.78
N ARG A 443 2.69 -2.49 -17.49
CA ARG A 443 1.75 -2.88 -16.42
C ARG A 443 1.50 -1.79 -15.40
N ILE A 444 2.07 -0.60 -15.59
CA ILE A 444 1.85 0.51 -14.67
C ILE A 444 0.36 0.86 -14.63
N SER A 445 -0.19 0.93 -13.42
CA SER A 445 -1.48 1.60 -13.21
C SER A 445 -1.19 3.06 -12.88
N ALA A 446 -1.58 3.97 -13.78
CA ALA A 446 -1.27 5.39 -13.63
C ALA A 446 -1.81 5.92 -12.30
N SER A 447 -3.08 5.63 -12.01
CA SER A 447 -3.79 6.14 -10.83
C SER A 447 -3.08 5.87 -9.49
N THR A 448 -2.64 4.63 -9.24
CA THR A 448 -1.92 4.29 -8.00
C THR A 448 -0.49 4.84 -7.97
N SER A 449 0.15 4.90 -9.13
CA SER A 449 1.52 5.38 -9.27
C SER A 449 1.61 6.88 -9.05
N ILE A 450 0.64 7.64 -9.54
CA ILE A 450 0.50 9.08 -9.31
C ILE A 450 0.36 9.36 -7.81
N ILE A 451 -0.55 8.68 -7.09
CA ILE A 451 -0.73 8.93 -5.65
C ILE A 451 0.55 8.60 -4.87
N SER A 452 1.22 7.50 -5.21
CA SER A 452 2.51 7.14 -4.59
C SER A 452 3.53 8.24 -4.81
N ASN A 453 3.72 8.66 -6.07
CA ASN A 453 4.70 9.65 -6.47
C ASN A 453 4.43 11.02 -5.82
N LEU A 454 3.20 11.52 -5.90
CA LEU A 454 2.80 12.81 -5.35
C LEU A 454 2.96 12.85 -3.83
N SER A 455 2.54 11.78 -3.13
CA SER A 455 2.64 11.70 -1.67
C SER A 455 4.08 11.65 -1.20
N LYS A 456 4.92 10.86 -1.87
CA LYS A 456 6.36 10.76 -1.59
C LYS A 456 7.09 12.09 -1.82
N ASN A 457 6.67 12.84 -2.84
CA ASN A 457 7.28 14.11 -3.21
C ASN A 457 6.63 15.32 -2.53
N ASP A 458 5.79 15.15 -1.51
CA ASP A 458 5.13 16.24 -0.76
C ASP A 458 4.37 17.22 -1.66
N PHE A 459 3.72 16.72 -2.72
CA PHE A 459 2.77 17.53 -3.48
C PHE A 459 1.52 17.79 -2.63
N ASN A 460 1.07 19.03 -2.62
CA ASN A 460 -0.23 19.41 -2.11
C ASN A 460 -1.33 18.87 -3.04
N ILE A 461 -2.13 17.97 -2.48
CA ILE A 461 -3.33 17.38 -3.08
C ILE A 461 -4.53 17.54 -2.13
N SER A 462 -4.60 18.67 -1.41
CA SER A 462 -5.62 18.94 -0.39
C SER A 462 -7.05 18.84 -0.92
N PHE A 463 -7.26 19.12 -2.21
CA PHE A 463 -8.54 18.96 -2.91
C PHE A 463 -9.15 17.55 -2.71
N LYS A 464 -8.32 16.52 -2.51
CA LYS A 464 -8.77 15.16 -2.19
C LYS A 464 -9.59 15.10 -0.91
N GLY A 465 -9.19 15.84 0.13
CA GLY A 465 -9.90 15.91 1.41
C GLY A 465 -11.27 16.58 1.24
N ASP A 466 -11.27 17.78 0.68
CA ASP A 466 -12.49 18.56 0.46
C ASP A 466 -13.51 17.82 -0.41
N ASN A 467 -13.04 17.15 -1.47
CA ASN A 467 -13.90 16.41 -2.37
C ASN A 467 -14.38 15.08 -1.75
N PHE A 468 -13.59 14.48 -0.86
CA PHE A 468 -14.03 13.32 -0.08
C PHE A 468 -15.20 13.68 0.86
N GLU A 469 -15.10 14.77 1.62
CA GLU A 469 -16.18 15.28 2.46
C GLU A 469 -17.46 15.53 1.66
N LYS A 470 -17.36 16.24 0.53
CA LYS A 470 -18.48 16.51 -0.37
C LYS A 470 -19.12 15.22 -0.86
N THR A 471 -18.30 14.25 -1.31
CA THR A 471 -18.78 12.97 -1.85
C THR A 471 -19.57 12.18 -0.82
N VAL A 472 -19.09 12.09 0.42
CA VAL A 472 -19.78 11.36 1.50
C VAL A 472 -21.08 12.06 1.87
N ARG A 473 -21.07 13.40 1.98
CA ARG A 473 -22.28 14.19 2.27
C ARG A 473 -23.34 14.00 1.19
N SER A 474 -22.98 14.12 -0.10
CA SER A 474 -23.91 13.89 -1.21
C SER A 474 -24.45 12.46 -1.23
N ALA A 475 -23.64 11.45 -0.89
CA ALA A 475 -24.13 10.08 -0.78
C ALA A 475 -25.21 9.89 0.29
N VAL A 476 -25.18 10.70 1.36
CA VAL A 476 -26.22 10.73 2.40
C VAL A 476 -27.45 11.51 1.92
N GLU A 477 -27.25 12.68 1.28
CA GLU A 477 -28.31 13.52 0.69
C GLU A 477 -29.17 12.74 -0.31
N GLU A 478 -28.53 11.96 -1.19
CA GLU A 478 -29.20 11.12 -2.21
C GLU A 478 -30.18 10.10 -1.63
N LYS A 479 -30.14 9.83 -0.31
CA LYS A 479 -31.06 8.90 0.37
C LYS A 479 -32.23 9.62 1.05
N GLY A 480 -32.41 10.92 0.78
CA GLY A 480 -33.45 11.73 1.39
C GLY A 480 -33.19 12.06 2.86
N ILE A 481 -31.93 11.98 3.29
CA ILE A 481 -31.47 12.44 4.60
C ILE A 481 -30.89 13.84 4.38
N GLU A 482 -31.09 14.79 5.29
CA GLU A 482 -30.57 16.15 5.16
C GLU A 482 -29.31 16.33 6.03
N PRO A 483 -28.10 15.98 5.55
CA PRO A 483 -26.87 16.27 6.26
C PRO A 483 -26.47 17.73 6.14
N LYS A 484 -25.82 18.24 7.19
CA LYS A 484 -25.20 19.58 7.22
C LYS A 484 -23.77 19.49 7.72
N LYS A 485 -22.95 20.43 7.26
CA LYS A 485 -21.66 20.73 7.88
C LYS A 485 -21.92 21.65 9.07
N LEU A 486 -21.37 21.34 10.24
CA LEU A 486 -21.49 22.19 11.42
C LEU A 486 -20.21 23.00 11.58
N TYR A 487 -20.33 24.30 11.86
CA TYR A 487 -19.20 25.17 12.14
C TYR A 487 -19.52 26.14 13.27
N SER A 488 -18.66 26.18 14.28
CA SER A 488 -18.78 27.08 15.43
C SER A 488 -17.43 27.66 15.83
N ILE A 489 -17.42 28.97 16.11
CA ILE A 489 -16.29 29.67 16.72
C ILE A 489 -16.67 30.06 18.14
N VAL A 490 -15.89 29.62 19.13
CA VAL A 490 -16.04 29.98 20.53
C VAL A 490 -14.91 30.91 20.93
N LYS A 491 -15.24 32.16 21.23
CA LYS A 491 -14.29 33.10 21.85
C LYS A 491 -14.06 32.68 23.30
N LYS A 492 -12.81 32.46 23.68
CA LYS A 492 -12.41 32.32 25.08
C LYS A 492 -12.00 33.69 25.63
N GLU A 493 -10.76 33.86 26.08
CA GLU A 493 -10.21 35.14 26.57
C GLU A 493 -9.67 36.01 25.42
N GLU A 494 -9.25 37.25 25.71
CA GLU A 494 -8.69 38.19 24.72
C GLU A 494 -7.60 37.50 23.87
N ASN A 495 -7.90 37.30 22.58
CA ASN A 495 -7.06 36.69 21.54
C ASN A 495 -6.98 35.15 21.47
N LYS A 496 -7.89 34.39 22.10
CA LYS A 496 -8.04 32.94 21.83
C LYS A 496 -9.45 32.56 21.33
N THR A 497 -9.50 31.93 20.15
CA THR A 497 -10.71 31.35 19.57
C THR A 497 -10.54 29.85 19.40
N ASP A 498 -11.49 29.07 19.88
CA ASP A 498 -11.59 27.65 19.56
C ASP A 498 -12.55 27.47 18.38
N GLU A 499 -12.08 26.77 17.35
CA GLU A 499 -12.90 26.38 16.20
C GLU A 499 -13.33 24.91 16.32
N TYR A 500 -14.60 24.67 16.01
CA TYR A 500 -15.24 23.36 16.03
C TYR A 500 -15.95 23.14 14.70
N GLU A 501 -15.47 22.17 13.94
CA GLU A 501 -15.96 21.85 12.60
C GLU A 501 -16.34 20.37 12.56
N CYS A 502 -17.57 20.05 12.15
CA CYS A 502 -18.00 18.67 11.93
C CYS A 502 -18.47 18.55 10.49
N ASP A 503 -17.81 17.69 9.72
CA ASP A 503 -18.00 17.59 8.27
C ASP A 503 -19.43 17.26 7.89
N ILE A 504 -20.06 16.34 8.63
CA ILE A 504 -21.40 15.83 8.35
C ILE A 504 -22.14 15.57 9.66
N ALA A 505 -23.30 16.19 9.82
CA ALA A 505 -24.26 15.91 10.89
C ALA A 505 -25.65 15.67 10.30
N PHE A 506 -26.40 14.68 10.80
CA PHE A 506 -27.77 14.42 10.37
C PHE A 506 -28.58 13.66 11.41
N TYR A 507 -29.91 13.81 11.36
CA TYR A 507 -30.84 12.95 12.09
C TYR A 507 -31.23 11.73 11.26
N LEU A 508 -31.24 10.56 11.89
CA LEU A 508 -31.86 9.35 11.33
C LEU A 508 -32.88 8.81 12.33
N GLY A 509 -34.15 9.16 12.11
CA GLY A 509 -35.21 8.94 13.08
C GLY A 509 -35.04 9.81 14.32
N LYS A 510 -34.81 9.19 15.48
CA LYS A 510 -34.62 9.89 16.76
C LYS A 510 -33.14 10.05 17.15
N ASP A 511 -32.22 9.46 16.40
CA ASP A 511 -30.80 9.47 16.71
C ASP A 511 -30.08 10.53 15.87
N LEU A 512 -29.10 11.21 16.47
CA LEU A 512 -28.21 12.15 15.81
C LEU A 512 -26.91 11.43 15.43
N TYR A 513 -26.43 11.69 14.23
CA TYR A 513 -25.16 11.21 13.74
C TYR A 513 -24.25 12.40 13.50
N LEU A 514 -23.07 12.37 14.11
CA LEU A 514 -21.95 13.26 13.83
C LEU A 514 -20.89 12.43 13.11
N CYS A 515 -20.33 12.95 12.03
CA CYS A 515 -19.31 12.26 11.26
C CYS A 515 -18.14 13.17 10.91
N GLU A 516 -16.96 12.56 10.89
CA GLU A 516 -15.68 13.15 10.48
C GLU A 516 -15.14 12.34 9.31
N CYS A 517 -14.64 13.00 8.27
CA CYS A 517 -14.10 12.38 7.07
C CYS A 517 -12.58 12.55 7.03
N LYS A 518 -11.81 11.46 6.93
CA LYS A 518 -10.35 11.52 6.74
C LYS A 518 -9.86 10.75 5.51
N ALA A 519 -9.27 11.49 4.57
CA ALA A 519 -8.78 10.97 3.29
C ALA A 519 -7.35 10.39 3.35
N PHE A 520 -7.12 9.38 4.19
CA PHE A 520 -5.82 8.71 4.33
C PHE A 520 -5.42 7.87 3.10
N ILE A 521 -4.13 7.54 3.01
CA ILE A 521 -3.59 6.64 1.97
C ILE A 521 -3.77 5.20 2.44
N GLN A 522 -4.15 4.30 1.51
CA GLN A 522 -4.22 2.88 1.80
C GLN A 522 -2.84 2.34 2.19
N PRO A 523 -2.66 1.78 3.40
CA PRO A 523 -1.40 1.15 3.78
C PRO A 523 -1.17 -0.12 2.97
N LYS A 524 0.10 -0.35 2.59
CA LYS A 524 0.57 -1.55 1.87
C LYS A 524 1.59 -2.37 2.66
N THR A 525 2.19 -1.77 3.69
CA THR A 525 3.27 -2.36 4.50
C THR A 525 2.92 -2.32 5.97
N SER A 526 3.61 -3.12 6.79
CA SER A 526 3.42 -3.11 8.25
C SER A 526 3.66 -1.74 8.89
N ARG A 527 4.68 -1.00 8.41
CA ARG A 527 4.87 0.41 8.78
C ARG A 527 3.66 1.26 8.42
N GLY A 528 3.15 1.13 7.20
CA GLY A 528 1.98 1.89 6.75
C GLY A 528 0.74 1.63 7.62
N PHE A 529 0.51 0.38 8.03
CA PHE A 529 -0.58 0.05 8.96
C PHE A 529 -0.35 0.68 10.34
N PHE A 530 0.86 0.61 10.88
CA PHE A 530 1.21 1.28 12.15
C PHE A 530 0.97 2.80 12.08
N GLU A 531 1.40 3.44 10.99
CA GLU A 531 1.15 4.87 10.73
C GLU A 531 -0.33 5.20 10.59
N LEU A 532 -1.11 4.34 9.94
CA LEU A 532 -2.57 4.52 9.81
C LEU A 532 -3.25 4.43 11.18
N GLU A 533 -2.90 3.45 12.02
CA GLU A 533 -3.46 3.33 13.37
C GLU A 533 -3.21 4.60 14.20
N HIS A 534 -2.02 5.18 14.10
CA HIS A 534 -1.71 6.45 14.74
C HIS A 534 -2.58 7.59 14.21
N LYS A 535 -2.67 7.76 12.88
CA LYS A 535 -3.49 8.81 12.25
C LYS A 535 -4.98 8.68 12.62
N LYS A 536 -5.50 7.45 12.72
CA LYS A 536 -6.87 7.19 13.20
C LYS A 536 -7.05 7.66 14.64
N LYS A 537 -6.09 7.38 15.53
CA LYS A 537 -6.15 7.81 16.94
C LYS A 537 -6.11 9.33 17.09
N GLU A 538 -5.26 10.02 16.35
CA GLU A 538 -5.22 11.50 16.33
C GLU A 538 -6.55 12.07 15.84
N ALA A 539 -7.09 11.53 14.74
CA ALA A 539 -8.38 11.95 14.21
C ALA A 539 -9.52 11.71 15.21
N LEU A 540 -9.54 10.55 15.90
CA LEU A 540 -10.54 10.27 16.94
C LEU A 540 -10.42 11.21 18.13
N ALA A 541 -9.22 11.56 18.57
CA ALA A 541 -9.02 12.50 19.68
C ALA A 541 -9.54 13.91 19.31
N GLN A 542 -9.20 14.38 18.12
CA GLN A 542 -9.72 15.65 17.58
C GLN A 542 -11.26 15.60 17.45
N PHE A 543 -11.79 14.52 16.87
CA PHE A 543 -13.21 14.36 16.64
C PHE A 543 -14.01 14.21 17.94
N LYS A 544 -13.44 13.59 18.98
CA LYS A 544 -14.04 13.53 20.31
C LYS A 544 -14.23 14.94 20.87
N ARG A 545 -13.22 15.81 20.81
CA ARG A 545 -13.31 17.22 21.22
C ARG A 545 -14.44 17.95 20.50
N ILE A 546 -14.56 17.73 19.18
CA ILE A 546 -15.58 18.36 18.32
C ILE A 546 -16.98 17.85 18.66
N SER A 547 -17.14 16.53 18.73
CA SER A 547 -18.43 15.90 19.01
C SER A 547 -18.96 16.22 20.41
N THR A 548 -18.09 16.27 21.44
CA THR A 548 -18.48 16.68 22.80
C THR A 548 -19.03 18.11 22.81
N TYR A 549 -18.39 19.04 22.10
CA TYR A 549 -18.90 20.40 21.98
C TYR A 549 -20.33 20.43 21.40
N TYR A 550 -20.58 19.70 20.30
CA TYR A 550 -21.91 19.67 19.67
C TYR A 550 -22.97 18.91 20.48
N GLU A 551 -22.56 17.88 21.24
CA GLU A 551 -23.43 17.18 22.19
C GLU A 551 -23.91 18.10 23.31
N GLU A 552 -23.02 18.90 23.87
CA GLU A 552 -23.32 19.89 24.92
C GLU A 552 -24.11 21.09 24.38
N ASN A 553 -23.98 21.38 23.08
CA ASN A 553 -24.60 22.53 22.41
C ASN A 553 -25.65 22.10 21.38
N ILE A 554 -26.52 21.14 21.72
CA ILE A 554 -27.50 20.56 20.79
C ILE A 554 -28.42 21.59 20.11
N LYS A 555 -28.66 22.75 20.74
CA LYS A 555 -29.44 23.83 20.14
C LYS A 555 -28.79 24.35 18.85
N VAL A 556 -27.46 24.46 18.84
CA VAL A 556 -26.69 24.88 17.66
C VAL A 556 -26.87 23.84 16.54
N VAL A 557 -26.74 22.57 16.88
CA VAL A 557 -26.94 21.45 15.95
C VAL A 557 -28.36 21.46 15.37
N ASN A 558 -29.37 21.57 16.22
CA ASN A 558 -30.78 21.58 15.80
C ASN A 558 -31.09 22.77 14.90
N LYS A 559 -30.58 23.96 15.22
CA LYS A 559 -30.75 25.15 14.39
C LYS A 559 -30.19 24.94 13.00
N GLU A 560 -28.97 24.42 12.89
CA GLU A 560 -28.32 24.18 11.60
C GLU A 560 -29.02 23.10 10.78
N LEU A 561 -29.53 22.06 11.45
CA LEU A 561 -30.31 20.98 10.84
C LEU A 561 -31.78 21.35 10.56
N GLY A 562 -32.22 22.59 10.81
CA GLY A 562 -33.62 23.01 10.60
C GLY A 562 -34.63 22.30 11.51
N MET A 563 -34.18 21.79 12.66
CA MET A 563 -34.98 21.06 13.64
C MET A 563 -35.47 21.99 14.75
N ASN A 564 -36.47 21.55 15.51
CA ASN A 564 -36.85 22.23 16.75
C ASN A 564 -35.63 22.32 17.69
N GLU A 565 -35.25 23.54 18.11
CA GLU A 565 -34.07 23.81 18.91
C GLU A 565 -33.96 22.95 20.18
N TYR A 566 -35.10 22.56 20.75
CA TYR A 566 -35.20 21.76 21.97
C TYR A 566 -35.35 20.26 21.73
N LYS A 567 -35.35 19.79 20.47
CA LYS A 567 -35.37 18.35 20.14
C LYS A 567 -34.13 17.70 20.76
N LYS A 568 -34.34 16.79 21.71
CA LYS A 568 -33.26 15.95 22.24
C LYS A 568 -33.10 14.69 21.40
N PRO A 569 -31.90 14.38 20.88
CA PRO A 569 -31.64 13.08 20.27
C PRO A 569 -31.81 11.98 21.31
N LYS A 570 -32.25 10.80 20.88
CA LYS A 570 -32.29 9.60 21.72
C LYS A 570 -30.87 9.10 22.00
N ASN A 571 -30.03 9.06 20.96
CA ASN A 571 -28.60 8.76 21.04
C ASN A 571 -27.84 9.71 20.11
N VAL A 572 -26.57 9.94 20.42
CA VAL A 572 -25.61 10.61 19.53
C VAL A 572 -24.56 9.58 19.13
N TYR A 573 -24.45 9.33 17.83
CA TYR A 573 -23.47 8.41 17.27
C TYR A 573 -22.36 9.18 16.57
N LYS A 574 -21.12 8.73 16.75
CA LYS A 574 -19.90 9.33 16.20
C LYS A 574 -19.32 8.37 15.18
N ILE A 575 -19.17 8.80 13.93
CA ILE A 575 -18.63 7.97 12.86
C ILE A 575 -17.42 8.65 12.24
N LEU A 576 -16.24 8.04 12.40
CA LEU A 576 -15.05 8.41 11.64
C LEU A 576 -15.08 7.62 10.32
N ILE A 577 -15.25 8.33 9.20
CA ILE A 577 -15.31 7.76 7.85
C ILE A 577 -13.93 7.96 7.20
N ILE A 578 -13.28 6.86 6.83
CA ILE A 578 -11.92 6.91 6.27
C ILE A 578 -11.87 6.32 4.87
N THR A 579 -10.88 6.73 4.07
CA THR A 579 -10.71 6.20 2.71
C THR A 579 -10.01 4.83 2.64
N PRO A 580 -9.06 4.45 3.52
CA PRO A 580 -8.49 3.09 3.51
C PRO A 580 -9.54 2.02 3.83
N MET A 581 -9.44 0.88 3.14
CA MET A 581 -10.30 -0.27 3.36
C MET A 581 -10.02 -0.90 4.73
N LEU A 582 -11.06 -1.16 5.51
CA LEU A 582 -10.90 -1.82 6.80
C LEU A 582 -10.81 -3.34 6.67
N GLY A 583 -9.98 -3.94 7.51
CA GLY A 583 -9.80 -5.38 7.61
C GLY A 583 -10.73 -6.09 8.58
N LYS A 584 -11.28 -5.32 9.51
CA LYS A 584 -12.12 -5.73 10.63
C LYS A 584 -13.08 -4.59 10.98
N GLU A 585 -14.18 -4.91 11.62
CA GLU A 585 -15.03 -3.94 12.30
C GLU A 585 -14.24 -3.18 13.37
N GLU A 586 -14.48 -1.87 13.46
CA GLU A 586 -13.81 -0.99 14.41
C GLU A 586 -14.84 -0.18 15.19
N GLN A 587 -15.27 -0.76 16.32
CA GLN A 587 -16.09 -0.10 17.32
C GLN A 587 -15.19 0.33 18.48
N ILE A 588 -15.14 1.64 18.76
CA ILE A 588 -14.31 2.21 19.83
C ILE A 588 -15.06 2.14 21.17
N ASP A 589 -16.35 2.48 21.16
CA ASP A 589 -17.26 2.41 22.29
C ASP A 589 -18.70 2.14 21.80
N GLU A 590 -19.71 2.22 22.67
CA GLU A 590 -21.11 1.95 22.30
C GLU A 590 -21.68 2.88 21.21
N THR A 591 -21.08 4.06 21.03
CA THR A 591 -21.57 5.15 20.17
C THR A 591 -20.57 5.57 19.09
N THR A 592 -19.30 5.19 19.20
CA THR A 592 -18.21 5.62 18.31
C THR A 592 -17.73 4.49 17.41
N PHE A 593 -17.74 4.71 16.10
CA PHE A 593 -17.36 3.73 15.08
C PHE A 593 -16.36 4.31 14.08
N ILE A 594 -15.49 3.46 13.53
CA ILE A 594 -14.70 3.76 12.32
C ILE A 594 -15.22 2.89 11.18
N VAL A 595 -15.44 3.50 10.01
CA VAL A 595 -15.90 2.80 8.81
C VAL A 595 -15.14 3.28 7.58
N ASP A 596 -14.82 2.38 6.66
CA ASP A 596 -14.30 2.79 5.36
C ASP A 596 -15.42 3.33 4.45
N ALA A 597 -15.08 4.33 3.63
CA ALA A 597 -16.02 5.00 2.74
C ALA A 597 -16.72 4.04 1.77
N SER A 598 -16.02 2.99 1.31
CA SER A 598 -16.61 1.98 0.42
C SER A 598 -17.69 1.17 1.13
N ALA A 599 -17.48 0.77 2.38
CA ALA A 599 -18.46 0.07 3.20
C ALA A 599 -19.65 0.98 3.52
N PHE A 600 -19.39 2.21 3.98
CA PHE A 600 -20.42 3.19 4.29
C PHE A 600 -21.31 3.48 3.06
N LYS A 601 -20.71 3.74 1.91
CA LYS A 601 -21.43 3.95 0.64
C LYS A 601 -22.23 2.71 0.21
N SER A 602 -21.66 1.51 0.37
CA SER A 602 -22.38 0.26 0.04
C SER A 602 -23.64 0.08 0.88
N PHE A 603 -23.60 0.49 2.16
CA PHE A 603 -24.79 0.50 3.02
C PHE A 603 -25.83 1.51 2.54
N LEU A 604 -25.42 2.75 2.26
CA LEU A 604 -26.32 3.81 1.77
C LEU A 604 -26.97 3.42 0.44
N ASP A 605 -26.21 2.87 -0.49
CA ASP A 605 -26.69 2.42 -1.80
C ASP A 605 -27.48 1.11 -1.75
N ARG A 606 -27.65 0.53 -0.57
CA ARG A 606 -28.31 -0.77 -0.36
C ARG A 606 -27.66 -1.90 -1.17
N GLN A 607 -26.35 -1.81 -1.43
CA GLN A 607 -25.60 -2.77 -2.22
C GLN A 607 -25.25 -4.00 -1.39
N LYS A 608 -26.00 -5.09 -1.62
CA LYS A 608 -25.69 -6.41 -1.05
C LYS A 608 -24.33 -6.92 -1.56
N PRO A 609 -23.60 -7.70 -0.74
CA PRO A 609 -22.42 -8.42 -1.21
C PRO A 609 -22.75 -9.28 -2.44
N ALA A 610 -21.83 -9.35 -3.40
CA ALA A 610 -22.02 -10.05 -4.65
C ALA A 610 -20.73 -10.65 -5.18
N LEU A 611 -20.86 -11.70 -5.99
CA LEU A 611 -19.80 -12.29 -6.80
C LEU A 611 -19.97 -11.84 -8.25
N ILE A 612 -18.86 -11.80 -8.99
CA ILE A 612 -18.84 -11.56 -10.43
C ILE A 612 -18.40 -12.87 -11.09
N PHE A 613 -19.28 -13.46 -11.87
CA PHE A 613 -19.04 -14.70 -12.61
C PHE A 613 -19.31 -14.49 -14.09
N ASN A 614 -18.32 -14.75 -14.94
CA ASN A 614 -18.40 -14.52 -16.40
C ASN A 614 -19.05 -13.15 -16.74
N ASN A 615 -18.55 -12.09 -16.10
CA ASN A 615 -19.02 -10.70 -16.23
C ASN A 615 -20.47 -10.42 -15.78
N LYS A 616 -21.13 -11.37 -15.10
CA LYS A 616 -22.45 -11.19 -14.49
C LYS A 616 -22.33 -11.07 -12.97
N LYS A 617 -23.06 -10.12 -12.40
CA LYS A 617 -23.13 -9.91 -10.95
C LYS A 617 -24.18 -10.85 -10.33
N TYR A 618 -23.77 -11.61 -9.33
CA TYR A 618 -24.61 -12.51 -8.54
C TYR A 618 -24.64 -12.06 -7.09
N GLU A 619 -25.78 -11.52 -6.65
CA GLU A 619 -25.94 -11.08 -5.27
C GLU A 619 -26.07 -12.26 -4.31
N LEU A 620 -25.32 -12.18 -3.21
CA LEU A 620 -25.44 -13.14 -2.12
C LEU A 620 -26.71 -12.81 -1.33
N ARG A 621 -27.55 -13.82 -1.12
CA ARG A 621 -28.80 -13.71 -0.35
C ARG A 621 -28.69 -14.52 0.94
N ASN A 622 -29.01 -13.88 2.07
CA ASN A 622 -29.30 -14.55 3.33
C ASN A 622 -30.10 -13.62 4.24
N THR A 623 -30.69 -14.19 5.29
CA THR A 623 -31.55 -13.46 6.23
C THR A 623 -30.88 -12.25 6.88
N ARG A 624 -29.57 -12.33 7.18
CA ARG A 624 -28.81 -11.22 7.76
C ARG A 624 -28.66 -10.05 6.79
N PHE A 625 -28.35 -10.32 5.52
CA PHE A 625 -28.26 -9.30 4.48
C PHE A 625 -29.61 -8.69 4.18
N ASP A 626 -30.66 -9.51 4.12
CA ASP A 626 -32.02 -9.04 3.87
C ASP A 626 -32.46 -8.08 5.01
N GLN A 627 -32.19 -8.41 6.27
CA GLN A 627 -32.45 -7.52 7.41
C GLN A 627 -31.68 -6.19 7.37
N LEU A 628 -30.45 -6.20 6.82
CA LEU A 628 -29.60 -5.01 6.73
C LEU A 628 -29.93 -4.13 5.52
N PHE A 629 -30.21 -4.73 4.36
CA PHE A 629 -30.26 -4.07 3.05
C PHE A 629 -31.65 -3.95 2.44
N ASP A 630 -32.64 -4.74 2.83
CA ASP A 630 -34.00 -4.59 2.30
C ASP A 630 -34.76 -3.46 2.98
N GLY A 631 -35.66 -2.77 2.27
CA GLY A 631 -36.41 -1.61 2.76
C GLY A 631 -35.56 -0.36 3.03
N GLY A 632 -36.18 0.67 3.63
CA GLY A 632 -35.54 1.97 3.89
C GLY A 632 -34.41 1.93 4.93
N ILE A 633 -33.55 2.95 4.87
CA ILE A 633 -32.45 3.16 5.83
C ILE A 633 -33.05 3.51 7.20
N SER A 634 -32.48 2.93 8.27
CA SER A 634 -32.86 3.23 9.64
C SER A 634 -31.66 3.18 10.57
N SER A 635 -31.75 3.88 11.70
CA SER A 635 -30.66 3.91 12.70
C SER A 635 -30.28 2.50 13.16
N LYS A 636 -31.28 1.64 13.46
CA LYS A 636 -31.04 0.22 13.82
C LYS A 636 -30.25 -0.52 12.75
N LYS A 637 -30.55 -0.33 11.46
CA LYS A 637 -29.83 -0.99 10.35
C LYS A 637 -28.42 -0.46 10.21
N LEU A 638 -28.21 0.85 10.35
CA LEU A 638 -26.87 1.45 10.27
C LEU A 638 -25.98 0.97 11.41
N ILE A 639 -26.45 0.99 12.65
CA ILE A 639 -25.68 0.49 13.79
C ILE A 639 -25.39 -1.01 13.67
N ASN A 640 -26.36 -1.82 13.25
CA ASN A 640 -26.12 -3.25 13.02
C ASN A 640 -25.10 -3.49 11.89
N TYR A 641 -25.12 -2.66 10.84
CA TYR A 641 -24.13 -2.72 9.77
C TYR A 641 -22.72 -2.37 10.26
N LEU A 642 -22.58 -1.27 11.03
CA LEU A 642 -21.28 -0.83 11.56
C LEU A 642 -20.66 -1.86 12.51
N LYS A 643 -21.49 -2.54 13.32
CA LYS A 643 -21.05 -3.60 14.24
C LYS A 643 -20.61 -4.89 13.53
N ASN A 644 -21.18 -5.19 12.36
CA ASN A 644 -20.83 -6.39 11.60
C ASN A 644 -20.94 -6.13 10.09
N PRO A 645 -19.96 -5.44 9.48
CA PRO A 645 -20.01 -5.09 8.07
C PRO A 645 -19.94 -6.35 7.19
N PRO A 646 -20.98 -6.64 6.38
CA PRO A 646 -21.02 -7.82 5.51
C PRO A 646 -19.82 -8.01 4.59
N LEU A 647 -19.24 -6.91 4.09
CA LEU A 647 -18.09 -6.94 3.21
C LEU A 647 -16.83 -7.45 3.92
N ILE A 648 -16.69 -7.19 5.22
CA ILE A 648 -15.57 -7.66 6.05
C ILE A 648 -15.80 -9.11 6.46
N ALA A 649 -17.00 -9.42 6.95
CA ALA A 649 -17.37 -10.78 7.35
C ALA A 649 -17.19 -11.80 6.21
N LEU A 650 -17.58 -11.43 4.98
CA LEU A 650 -17.38 -12.26 3.80
C LEU A 650 -15.90 -12.54 3.52
N GLN A 651 -15.03 -11.54 3.72
CA GLN A 651 -13.59 -11.72 3.55
C GLN A 651 -12.99 -12.58 4.67
N LYS A 652 -13.46 -12.45 5.92
CA LYS A 652 -13.04 -13.31 7.02
C LYS A 652 -13.29 -14.80 6.72
N ILE A 653 -14.43 -15.13 6.11
CA ILE A 653 -14.78 -16.51 5.73
C ILE A 653 -13.86 -17.05 4.63
N ARG A 654 -13.43 -16.20 3.69
CA ARG A 654 -12.60 -16.60 2.55
C ARG A 654 -11.14 -16.86 2.91
N HIS A 655 -10.64 -16.22 3.97
CA HIS A 655 -9.23 -16.28 4.32
C HIS A 655 -8.95 -17.34 5.37
N TYR A 656 -8.01 -18.24 5.08
CA TYR A 656 -7.49 -19.23 6.01
C TYR A 656 -5.97 -19.22 6.01
N PHE A 657 -5.38 -19.64 7.12
CA PHE A 657 -3.93 -19.67 7.27
C PHE A 657 -3.40 -21.09 7.10
N VAL A 658 -2.25 -21.18 6.44
CA VAL A 658 -1.43 -22.40 6.37
C VAL A 658 -0.03 -22.09 6.85
N GLU A 659 0.66 -23.10 7.36
CA GLU A 659 2.09 -23.00 7.63
C GLU A 659 2.87 -23.10 6.33
N GLN A 660 3.78 -22.15 6.13
CA GLN A 660 4.74 -22.12 5.05
C GLN A 660 6.13 -22.41 5.62
N GLN A 661 6.87 -23.27 4.92
CA GLN A 661 8.25 -23.59 5.25
C GLN A 661 9.16 -23.00 4.17
N VAL A 662 10.13 -22.20 4.59
CA VAL A 662 11.04 -21.48 3.69
C VAL A 662 12.47 -21.85 4.07
N PRO A 663 13.19 -22.58 3.21
CA PRO A 663 14.60 -22.88 3.46
C PRO A 663 15.46 -21.62 3.28
N ILE A 664 16.32 -21.34 4.25
CA ILE A 664 17.21 -20.17 4.30
C ILE A 664 18.61 -20.67 4.72
N GLY A 665 19.40 -21.07 3.73
CA GLY A 665 20.70 -21.69 3.97
C GLY A 665 20.58 -22.92 4.86
N ASP A 666 21.19 -22.89 6.04
CA ASP A 666 21.16 -23.98 7.02
C ASP A 666 19.88 -24.04 7.88
N TYR A 667 18.98 -23.07 7.74
CA TYR A 667 17.80 -22.92 8.59
C TYR A 667 16.50 -23.09 7.81
N THR A 668 15.43 -23.48 8.49
CA THR A 668 14.07 -23.48 7.94
C THR A 668 13.22 -22.50 8.71
N LEU A 669 12.65 -21.52 8.01
CA LEU A 669 11.68 -20.58 8.55
C LEU A 669 10.25 -21.13 8.40
N ASN A 670 9.58 -21.36 9.51
CA ASN A 670 8.15 -21.70 9.58
C ASN A 670 7.34 -20.43 9.87
N LYS A 671 6.42 -20.05 8.97
CA LYS A 671 5.55 -18.87 9.16
C LYS A 671 4.11 -19.14 8.74
N LEU A 672 3.18 -18.29 9.19
CA LEU A 672 1.81 -18.31 8.67
C LEU A 672 1.71 -17.58 7.33
N TYR A 673 1.12 -18.26 6.36
CA TYR A 673 0.77 -17.74 5.05
C TYR A 673 -0.76 -17.73 4.89
N SER A 674 -1.31 -16.64 4.36
CA SER A 674 -2.75 -16.50 4.14
C SER A 674 -3.12 -17.00 2.75
N LEU A 675 -4.09 -17.89 2.68
CA LEU A 675 -4.70 -18.36 1.43
C LEU A 675 -6.16 -17.90 1.33
N LYS A 676 -6.64 -17.78 0.09
CA LYS A 676 -8.05 -17.51 -0.23
C LYS A 676 -8.72 -18.79 -0.69
N LEU A 677 -9.91 -19.08 -0.16
CA LEU A 677 -10.75 -20.18 -0.61
C LEU A 677 -11.38 -19.90 -1.98
N PHE A 678 -11.77 -18.65 -2.24
CA PHE A 678 -12.42 -18.22 -3.48
C PHE A 678 -12.33 -16.70 -3.68
N ASP A 679 -12.39 -16.27 -4.94
CA ASP A 679 -12.32 -14.87 -5.36
C ASP A 679 -13.69 -14.25 -5.64
N ASP A 680 -13.76 -12.92 -5.66
CA ASP A 680 -14.96 -12.18 -6.11
C ASP A 680 -15.17 -12.30 -7.62
N PHE A 681 -14.08 -12.53 -8.37
CA PHE A 681 -14.09 -12.71 -9.81
C PHE A 681 -13.79 -14.16 -10.13
N VAL A 682 -14.81 -14.86 -10.62
CA VAL A 682 -14.69 -16.27 -10.97
C VAL A 682 -14.90 -16.39 -12.48
N THR A 683 -13.86 -16.77 -13.20
CA THR A 683 -13.92 -17.11 -14.62
C THR A 683 -13.59 -18.59 -14.78
N TYR A 684 -14.56 -19.37 -15.26
CA TYR A 684 -14.31 -20.73 -15.69
C TYR A 684 -14.24 -20.78 -17.21
N LYS A 685 -13.27 -21.55 -17.75
CA LYS A 685 -13.17 -21.82 -19.19
C LYS A 685 -14.38 -22.59 -19.74
N ASN A 686 -15.18 -23.23 -18.87
CA ASN A 686 -16.41 -23.92 -19.22
C ASN A 686 -17.58 -23.30 -18.45
N ASP A 687 -18.61 -22.84 -19.17
CA ASP A 687 -19.88 -22.29 -18.66
C ASP A 687 -20.74 -23.36 -17.95
N ASN A 688 -20.20 -24.06 -16.97
CA ASN A 688 -20.96 -25.07 -16.24
C ASN A 688 -21.68 -24.45 -15.03
N ASN A 689 -22.92 -23.98 -15.26
CA ASN A 689 -23.78 -23.30 -14.28
C ASN A 689 -23.91 -24.06 -12.94
N ASP A 690 -23.82 -25.39 -12.95
CA ASP A 690 -23.93 -26.22 -11.75
C ASP A 690 -22.81 -25.97 -10.73
N ASN A 691 -21.59 -25.69 -11.20
CA ASN A 691 -20.46 -25.40 -10.32
C ASN A 691 -20.62 -24.02 -9.65
N LEU A 692 -21.19 -23.05 -10.36
CA LEU A 692 -21.51 -21.73 -9.81
C LEU A 692 -22.60 -21.83 -8.74
N ILE A 693 -23.69 -22.56 -9.02
CA ILE A 693 -24.79 -22.72 -8.05
C ILE A 693 -24.28 -23.41 -6.78
N LYS A 694 -23.44 -24.44 -6.91
CA LYS A 694 -22.78 -25.09 -5.77
C LYS A 694 -21.88 -24.14 -4.99
N LEU A 695 -21.08 -23.31 -5.68
CA LEU A 695 -20.21 -22.33 -5.04
C LEU A 695 -21.03 -21.25 -4.31
N ILE A 696 -22.04 -20.66 -4.96
CA ILE A 696 -22.92 -19.65 -4.33
C ILE A 696 -23.59 -20.23 -3.10
N LYS A 697 -24.16 -21.44 -3.20
CA LYS A 697 -24.81 -22.12 -2.07
C LYS A 697 -23.82 -22.41 -0.94
N TYR A 698 -22.63 -22.91 -1.26
CA TYR A 698 -21.56 -23.13 -0.28
C TYR A 698 -21.19 -21.84 0.47
N ILE A 699 -21.06 -20.73 -0.24
CA ILE A 699 -20.73 -19.41 0.34
C ILE A 699 -21.88 -18.90 1.23
N GLN A 700 -23.12 -19.04 0.77
CA GLN A 700 -24.31 -18.67 1.55
C GLN A 700 -24.44 -19.51 2.82
N ASP A 701 -24.16 -20.81 2.74
CA ASP A 701 -24.16 -21.74 3.87
C ASP A 701 -23.06 -21.40 4.87
N LEU A 702 -21.84 -21.09 4.40
CA LEU A 702 -20.74 -20.64 5.25
C LEU A 702 -21.10 -19.36 6.01
N TYR A 703 -21.72 -18.40 5.34
CA TYR A 703 -22.13 -17.15 5.99
C TYR A 703 -23.27 -17.33 6.98
N SER A 704 -24.20 -18.26 6.71
CA SER A 704 -25.31 -18.54 7.63
C SER A 704 -24.83 -19.20 8.93
N LYS A 705 -23.65 -19.84 8.91
CA LYS A 705 -23.03 -20.51 10.06
C LYS A 705 -22.04 -19.62 10.83
N ALA A 706 -21.38 -18.68 10.15
CA ALA A 706 -20.61 -17.59 10.76
C ALA A 706 -21.54 -16.58 11.44
#